data_AF-A0A6L8BAK5-F1
#
_entry.id   AF-A0A6L8BAK5-F1
#
_cell.length_a   1.000
_cell.length_b   1.000
_cell.length_c   1.000
_cell.angle_alpha   90.00
_cell.angle_beta   90.00
_cell.angle_gamma   90.00
#
_symmetry.space_group_name_H-M   'P 1'
#
loop_
_entity.id
_entity.type
_entity.pdbx_description
1 polymer ?
#
loop_
_entity_poly.entity_id
_entity_poly.type
_entity_poly.pdbx_seq_one_letter_code
_entity_poly.pdbx_strand_id
1 'polypeptide(L)'
;MLEAICIQLPERAAREVVDLVPNLASRYDFRSAFIQSLSWRQVESISDRTCELVGRELDSDVKHRSGIVSALLTLATVPEHPLNARYLHTWLWQDSMAMRDSWWSLYINGSASGTGSARRLRDSALRVSPATMLDSEAAELFAIALVWMLTASHRSVRDWTTKALVNLLTGRLDVAGRLVERIANVDDPYLAERLYAVAYGVATRSHDAEKVGALAQRVYESVFARGTPPANILLRDFARGVVERALYLEAAIEVDETRIRPPYGSTPPVFPSEEDIASLLPSPDHDPHRQEGDDWARSHIGHSVFEGRLHREIRETWGHSGEWLELVLDEPAWKEPVAAKGGSEQELRPPTFNRQKIERYILERTFDLGWTDGRFGKFDSSWNMDSVAAGGNESIGRKYQLIAFREVLALIADNFQYREFPAGVERDHTYKGPWQNWLRDIDPTFTDRAPKGRFFNLREGNPGVWWTGGRYSDWPTADGFGDWVERSDELPDIREMLMVRCPADGTSWVNGSCYVVWKQKPSLGRTLFEEERGEVMYAINAFLTDRGDAEQLVERVAECKGVESGYDDVSEMHNVFMGEYAWAPASRYRQAPLGGTYQGHRVSGSMAISMTPVALRFPVRRGPLEDTGWDNPAIQIPSRELVNLGGLHWTGGAADFRCAEGNVVAFDPCAHTLGPSTLLLREDFVRDFSRLTNKSIVWVVVCVKSVKRVDPVPGYKLLRISGAYWLSEEGPIGSLHPRTIERQKLAWER
;
A
#
# COMPACT_ATOMS: atom_id res chain seq x y z
N MET A 1 -39.25 -28.66 3.03
CA MET A 1 -40.70 -28.39 3.05
C MET A 1 -41.00 -26.98 3.56
N LEU A 2 -40.53 -26.59 4.76
CA LEU A 2 -40.77 -25.24 5.30
C LEU A 2 -40.23 -24.11 4.41
N GLU A 3 -38.99 -24.23 3.91
CA GLU A 3 -38.41 -23.25 2.97
C GLU A 3 -39.29 -23.04 1.73
N ALA A 4 -39.76 -24.14 1.12
CA ALA A 4 -40.63 -24.07 -0.05
C ALA A 4 -41.97 -23.37 0.26
N ILE A 5 -42.54 -23.55 1.45
CA ILE A 5 -43.75 -22.83 1.88
C ILE A 5 -43.43 -21.34 2.07
N CYS A 6 -42.28 -21.02 2.66
CA CYS A 6 -41.80 -19.65 2.81
C CYS A 6 -41.52 -18.97 1.46
N ILE A 7 -41.29 -19.70 0.37
CA ILE A 7 -41.19 -19.14 -0.99
C ILE A 7 -42.60 -18.99 -1.60
N GLN A 8 -43.37 -20.08 -1.63
CA GLN A 8 -44.59 -20.16 -2.43
C GLN A 8 -45.76 -19.35 -1.85
N LEU A 9 -45.85 -19.19 -0.53
CA LEU A 9 -46.97 -18.47 0.09
C LEU A 9 -46.93 -16.96 -0.19
N PRO A 10 -45.79 -16.25 -0.03
CA PRO A 10 -45.67 -14.85 -0.46
C PRO A 10 -45.93 -14.68 -1.97
N GLU A 11 -45.35 -15.54 -2.81
CA GLU A 11 -45.47 -15.44 -4.27
C GLU A 11 -46.90 -15.67 -4.79
N ARG A 12 -47.66 -16.57 -4.18
CA ARG A 12 -49.00 -16.95 -4.66
C ARG A 12 -50.15 -16.28 -3.93
N ALA A 13 -49.94 -15.89 -2.67
CA ALA A 13 -51.01 -15.42 -1.80
C ALA A 13 -50.70 -14.07 -1.13
N ALA A 14 -49.54 -13.45 -1.41
CA ALA A 14 -49.12 -12.16 -0.84
C ALA A 14 -49.24 -12.13 0.69
N ARG A 15 -48.92 -13.25 1.36
CA ARG A 15 -48.99 -13.42 2.81
C ARG A 15 -47.76 -14.16 3.33
N GLU A 16 -47.28 -13.79 4.51
CA GLU A 16 -46.21 -14.52 5.17
C GLU A 16 -46.78 -15.68 6.00
N VAL A 17 -45.96 -16.72 6.19
CA VAL A 17 -46.38 -17.93 6.93
C VAL A 17 -46.81 -17.61 8.36
N VAL A 18 -46.14 -16.65 8.99
CA VAL A 18 -46.45 -16.19 10.36
C VAL A 18 -47.78 -15.44 10.46
N ASP A 19 -48.31 -14.91 9.36
CA ASP A 19 -49.62 -14.26 9.37
C ASP A 19 -50.76 -15.30 9.41
N LEU A 20 -50.50 -16.53 8.96
CA LEU A 20 -51.42 -17.67 9.06
C LEU A 20 -51.18 -18.49 10.33
N VAL A 21 -49.92 -18.62 10.76
CA VAL A 21 -49.52 -19.43 11.92
C VAL A 21 -48.54 -18.63 12.80
N PRO A 22 -49.03 -17.68 13.62
CA PRO A 22 -48.18 -16.77 14.40
C PRO A 22 -47.19 -17.46 15.33
N ASN A 23 -47.57 -18.61 15.89
CA ASN A 23 -46.75 -19.37 16.83
C ASN A 23 -45.44 -19.93 16.21
N LEU A 24 -45.30 -19.92 14.87
CA LEU A 24 -44.06 -20.35 14.22
C LEU A 24 -42.94 -19.30 14.31
N ALA A 25 -43.26 -18.03 14.56
CA ALA A 25 -42.29 -16.93 14.54
C ALA A 25 -41.13 -17.12 15.54
N SER A 26 -41.38 -17.77 16.68
CA SER A 26 -40.35 -18.01 17.70
C SER A 26 -39.53 -19.28 17.46
N ARG A 27 -39.91 -20.13 16.51
CA ARG A 27 -39.22 -21.41 16.28
C ARG A 27 -37.99 -21.25 15.42
N TYR A 28 -36.88 -21.83 15.87
CA TYR A 28 -35.59 -21.77 15.16
C TYR A 28 -35.64 -22.36 13.74
N ASP A 29 -36.30 -23.50 13.56
CA ASP A 29 -36.45 -24.18 12.26
C ASP A 29 -37.21 -23.32 11.24
N PHE A 30 -38.26 -22.65 11.69
CA PHE A 30 -39.00 -21.68 10.88
C PHE A 30 -38.15 -20.45 10.53
N ARG A 31 -37.50 -19.83 11.52
CA ARG A 31 -36.65 -18.64 11.29
C ARG A 31 -35.54 -18.93 10.27
N SER A 32 -34.87 -20.07 10.40
CA SER A 32 -33.87 -20.53 9.43
C SER A 32 -34.46 -20.71 8.04
N ALA A 33 -35.61 -21.39 7.92
CA ALA A 33 -36.29 -21.61 6.64
C ALA A 33 -36.78 -20.30 6.00
N PHE A 34 -37.28 -19.35 6.80
CA PHE A 34 -37.65 -18.01 6.35
C PHE A 34 -36.44 -17.28 5.76
N ILE A 35 -35.34 -17.18 6.52
CA ILE A 35 -34.11 -16.51 6.07
C ILE A 35 -33.56 -17.13 4.78
N GLN A 36 -33.47 -18.46 4.73
CA GLN A 36 -32.97 -19.18 3.55
C GLN A 36 -33.88 -19.02 2.33
N SER A 37 -35.19 -18.82 2.53
CA SER A 37 -36.12 -18.62 1.43
C SER A 37 -35.93 -17.30 0.68
N LEU A 38 -35.40 -16.26 1.35
CA LEU A 38 -35.35 -14.89 0.82
C LEU A 38 -34.61 -14.80 -0.53
N SER A 39 -33.52 -15.53 -0.70
CA SER A 39 -32.73 -15.52 -1.94
C SER A 39 -33.39 -16.22 -3.13
N TRP A 40 -34.48 -16.95 -2.90
CA TRP A 40 -35.18 -17.76 -3.91
C TRP A 40 -36.54 -17.20 -4.30
N ARG A 41 -37.00 -16.14 -3.62
CA ARG A 41 -38.28 -15.48 -3.87
C ARG A 41 -38.19 -14.54 -5.08
N GLN A 42 -39.30 -14.41 -5.82
CA GLN A 42 -39.45 -13.33 -6.81
C GLN A 42 -39.40 -11.95 -6.12
N VAL A 43 -38.78 -10.96 -6.77
CA VAL A 43 -38.60 -9.61 -6.20
C VAL A 43 -39.94 -8.99 -5.81
N GLU A 44 -40.96 -9.17 -6.65
CA GLU A 44 -42.31 -8.63 -6.47
C GLU A 44 -43.05 -9.26 -5.28
N SER A 45 -42.57 -10.40 -4.77
CA SER A 45 -43.15 -11.07 -3.61
C SER A 45 -42.57 -10.60 -2.27
N ILE A 46 -41.51 -9.79 -2.30
CA ILE A 46 -40.92 -9.17 -1.11
C ILE A 46 -41.76 -7.94 -0.74
N SER A 47 -42.65 -8.13 0.23
CA SER A 47 -43.58 -7.10 0.69
C SER A 47 -43.02 -6.26 1.84
N ASP A 48 -43.66 -5.13 2.16
CA ASP A 48 -43.37 -4.37 3.39
C ASP A 48 -43.42 -5.26 4.64
N ARG A 49 -44.37 -6.20 4.66
CA ARG A 49 -44.48 -7.18 5.73
C ARG A 49 -43.25 -8.10 5.80
N THR A 50 -42.69 -8.50 4.66
CA THR A 50 -41.43 -9.25 4.60
C THR A 50 -40.29 -8.42 5.19
N CYS A 51 -40.19 -7.15 4.84
CA CYS A 51 -39.19 -6.22 5.39
C CYS A 51 -39.33 -6.06 6.91
N GLU A 52 -40.54 -5.92 7.44
CA GLU A 52 -40.79 -5.90 8.89
C GLU A 52 -40.27 -7.16 9.60
N LEU A 53 -40.52 -8.34 9.03
CA LEU A 53 -40.06 -9.61 9.61
C LEU A 53 -38.53 -9.70 9.58
N VAL A 54 -37.90 -9.26 8.50
CA VAL A 54 -36.44 -9.16 8.40
C VAL A 54 -35.88 -8.19 9.44
N GLY A 55 -36.55 -7.05 9.67
CA GLY A 55 -36.19 -6.12 10.75
C GLY A 55 -36.20 -6.77 12.13
N ARG A 56 -37.24 -7.57 12.44
CA ARG A 56 -37.30 -8.32 13.70
C ARG A 56 -36.18 -9.34 13.84
N GLU A 57 -35.77 -9.97 12.74
CA GLU A 57 -34.61 -10.87 12.74
C GLU A 57 -33.30 -10.12 13.01
N LEU A 58 -33.16 -8.88 12.50
CA LEU A 58 -32.03 -8.00 12.80
C LEU A 58 -32.02 -7.53 14.26
N ASP A 59 -33.18 -7.31 14.87
CA ASP A 59 -33.27 -6.95 16.29
C ASP A 59 -32.96 -8.10 17.25
N SER A 60 -33.01 -9.35 16.78
CA SER A 60 -32.80 -10.54 17.61
C SER A 60 -31.36 -10.67 18.16
N ASP A 61 -31.10 -11.62 19.06
CA ASP A 61 -29.76 -11.86 19.64
C ASP A 61 -28.68 -12.06 18.54
N VAL A 62 -27.46 -11.56 18.78
CA VAL A 62 -26.27 -11.63 17.92
C VAL A 62 -26.07 -13.00 17.25
N LYS A 63 -26.30 -14.11 17.97
CA LYS A 63 -26.17 -15.47 17.40
C LYS A 63 -27.10 -15.72 16.21
N HIS A 64 -28.29 -15.12 16.22
CA HIS A 64 -29.30 -15.28 15.19
C HIS A 64 -29.17 -14.24 14.06
N ARG A 65 -28.57 -13.07 14.33
CA ARG A 65 -28.31 -12.02 13.31
C ARG A 65 -27.44 -12.49 12.16
N SER A 66 -26.48 -13.40 12.41
CA SER A 66 -25.52 -13.85 11.39
C SER A 66 -26.18 -14.43 10.13
N GLY A 67 -27.28 -15.18 10.30
CA GLY A 67 -28.01 -15.78 9.19
C GLY A 67 -28.68 -14.73 8.31
N ILE A 68 -29.41 -13.79 8.92
CA ILE A 68 -30.11 -12.74 8.19
C ILE A 68 -29.14 -11.75 7.53
N VAL A 69 -28.05 -11.38 8.21
CA VAL A 69 -26.99 -10.54 7.59
C VAL A 69 -26.39 -11.23 6.38
N SER A 70 -26.16 -12.55 6.45
CA SER A 70 -25.66 -13.32 5.31
C SER A 70 -26.62 -13.28 4.11
N ALA A 71 -27.93 -13.39 4.35
CA ALA A 71 -28.96 -13.30 3.33
C ALA A 71 -29.03 -11.88 2.73
N LEU A 72 -29.03 -10.84 3.57
CA LEU A 72 -29.02 -9.44 3.13
C LEU A 72 -27.80 -9.13 2.26
N LEU A 73 -26.61 -9.58 2.65
CA LEU A 73 -25.39 -9.41 1.84
C LEU A 73 -25.44 -10.16 0.50
N THR A 74 -26.22 -11.24 0.41
CA THR A 74 -26.41 -11.99 -0.84
C THR A 74 -27.37 -11.25 -1.78
N LEU A 75 -28.35 -10.54 -1.24
CA LEU A 75 -29.34 -9.75 -1.98
C LEU A 75 -28.88 -8.29 -2.21
N ALA A 76 -27.82 -7.87 -1.54
CA ALA A 76 -27.40 -6.48 -1.46
C ALA A 76 -27.20 -5.79 -2.81
N THR A 77 -26.72 -6.53 -3.82
CA THR A 77 -26.38 -5.98 -5.14
C THR A 77 -27.45 -6.19 -6.19
N VAL A 78 -28.66 -6.63 -5.81
CA VAL A 78 -29.78 -6.86 -6.74
C VAL A 78 -30.57 -5.56 -6.91
N PRO A 79 -30.60 -4.97 -8.12
CA PRO A 79 -31.44 -3.81 -8.45
C PRO A 79 -32.92 -4.04 -8.11
N GLU A 80 -33.64 -2.99 -7.74
CA GLU A 80 -35.07 -3.02 -7.37
C GLU A 80 -35.47 -3.96 -6.21
N HIS A 81 -34.55 -4.76 -5.65
CA HIS A 81 -34.86 -5.66 -4.55
C HIS A 81 -35.09 -4.88 -3.24
N PRO A 82 -36.25 -5.01 -2.55
CA PRO A 82 -36.55 -4.21 -1.35
C PRO A 82 -35.56 -4.40 -0.19
N LEU A 83 -34.92 -5.58 -0.10
CA LEU A 83 -33.87 -5.90 0.88
C LEU A 83 -32.43 -5.70 0.37
N ASN A 84 -32.22 -4.85 -0.65
CA ASN A 84 -30.88 -4.58 -1.19
C ASN A 84 -30.00 -3.75 -0.22
N ALA A 85 -28.83 -3.31 -0.68
CA ALA A 85 -27.88 -2.56 0.13
C ALA A 85 -28.45 -1.26 0.73
N ARG A 86 -29.46 -0.63 0.11
CA ARG A 86 -30.11 0.57 0.67
C ARG A 86 -30.88 0.24 1.94
N TYR A 87 -31.60 -0.89 1.97
CA TYR A 87 -32.26 -1.37 3.19
C TYR A 87 -31.26 -1.67 4.30
N LEU A 88 -30.16 -2.36 4.00
CA LEU A 88 -29.13 -2.60 5.01
C LEU A 88 -28.50 -1.30 5.52
N HIS A 89 -28.30 -0.33 4.62
CA HIS A 89 -27.77 0.99 4.98
C HIS A 89 -28.68 1.73 5.98
N THR A 90 -30.01 1.68 5.86
CA THR A 90 -30.89 2.38 6.82
C THR A 90 -30.72 1.87 8.24
N TRP A 91 -30.48 0.57 8.42
CA TRP A 91 -30.23 -0.04 9.73
C TRP A 91 -28.88 0.38 10.31
N LEU A 92 -27.81 0.22 9.52
CA LEU A 92 -26.44 0.52 9.97
C LEU A 92 -26.22 2.02 10.23
N TRP A 93 -26.94 2.86 9.51
CA TRP A 93 -26.92 4.32 9.66
C TRP A 93 -27.55 4.79 10.98
N GLN A 94 -28.62 4.15 11.42
CA GLN A 94 -29.36 4.55 12.63
C GLN A 94 -28.61 4.21 13.92
N ASP A 95 -27.77 3.17 13.87
CA ASP A 95 -26.95 2.79 15.01
C ASP A 95 -25.81 3.77 15.25
N SER A 96 -25.54 4.08 16.52
CA SER A 96 -24.27 4.70 16.89
C SER A 96 -23.11 3.76 16.60
N MET A 97 -21.90 4.29 16.44
CA MET A 97 -20.70 3.50 16.17
C MET A 97 -20.55 2.30 17.12
N ALA A 98 -20.71 2.53 18.43
CA ALA A 98 -20.59 1.45 19.42
C ALA A 98 -21.70 0.40 19.33
N MET A 99 -22.93 0.78 18.96
CA MET A 99 -24.01 -0.17 18.76
C MET A 99 -23.78 -0.99 17.48
N ARG A 100 -23.44 -0.31 16.37
CA ARG A 100 -23.11 -0.97 15.11
C ARG A 100 -21.94 -1.93 15.28
N ASP A 101 -20.89 -1.51 15.97
CA ASP A 101 -19.71 -2.34 16.18
C ASP A 101 -19.99 -3.59 17.00
N SER A 102 -20.98 -3.57 17.91
CA SER A 102 -21.30 -4.72 18.77
C SER A 102 -21.97 -5.89 18.04
N TRP A 103 -22.41 -5.71 16.80
CA TRP A 103 -23.01 -6.79 16.02
C TRP A 103 -22.51 -6.83 14.57
N TRP A 104 -22.49 -5.70 13.87
CA TRP A 104 -22.10 -5.64 12.46
C TRP A 104 -20.59 -5.82 12.29
N SER A 105 -19.78 -5.00 12.98
CA SER A 105 -18.33 -5.11 12.86
C SER A 105 -17.79 -6.43 13.40
N LEU A 106 -18.39 -6.98 14.48
CA LEU A 106 -18.07 -8.34 14.94
C LEU A 106 -18.36 -9.40 13.86
N TYR A 107 -19.51 -9.31 13.18
CA TYR A 107 -19.86 -10.20 12.08
C TYR A 107 -18.87 -10.09 10.91
N ILE A 108 -18.54 -8.87 10.48
CA ILE A 108 -17.60 -8.64 9.38
C ILE A 108 -16.20 -9.12 9.75
N ASN A 109 -15.74 -8.91 10.98
CA ASN A 109 -14.45 -9.42 11.48
C ASN A 109 -14.40 -10.96 11.39
N GLY A 110 -15.48 -11.64 11.78
CA GLY A 110 -15.61 -13.10 11.66
C GLY A 110 -15.56 -13.62 10.21
N SER A 111 -15.83 -12.76 9.22
CA SER A 111 -15.77 -13.13 7.80
C SER A 111 -14.35 -13.22 7.21
N ALA A 112 -13.33 -12.81 7.97
CA ALA A 112 -11.94 -12.76 7.50
C ALA A 112 -11.38 -14.13 7.08
N SER A 113 -11.63 -15.17 7.86
CA SER A 113 -11.10 -16.53 7.68
C SER A 113 -12.05 -17.50 6.95
N GLY A 114 -13.32 -17.12 6.73
CA GLY A 114 -14.36 -17.99 6.15
C GLY A 114 -14.63 -17.77 4.65
N THR A 115 -15.66 -18.45 4.12
CA THR A 115 -16.18 -18.36 2.73
C THR A 115 -17.56 -17.65 2.66
N GLY A 116 -17.88 -16.84 3.68
CA GLY A 116 -19.17 -16.17 3.83
C GLY A 116 -19.51 -15.12 2.76
N SER A 117 -20.75 -14.64 2.76
CA SER A 117 -21.26 -13.67 1.77
C SER A 117 -20.44 -12.38 1.74
N ALA A 118 -19.98 -11.87 2.89
CA ALA A 118 -19.11 -10.69 2.95
C ALA A 118 -17.81 -10.87 2.14
N ARG A 119 -17.14 -12.03 2.29
CA ARG A 119 -15.93 -12.33 1.51
C ARG A 119 -16.24 -12.48 0.03
N ARG A 120 -17.34 -13.15 -0.34
CA ARG A 120 -17.75 -13.28 -1.75
C ARG A 120 -17.99 -11.93 -2.38
N LEU A 121 -18.68 -11.03 -1.69
CA LEU A 121 -18.93 -9.67 -2.15
C LEU A 121 -17.61 -8.94 -2.46
N ARG A 122 -16.68 -8.95 -1.50
CA ARG A 122 -15.34 -8.35 -1.65
C ARG A 122 -14.53 -8.99 -2.78
N ASP A 123 -14.46 -10.32 -2.83
CA ASP A 123 -13.71 -11.05 -3.84
C ASP A 123 -14.28 -10.84 -5.24
N SER A 124 -15.61 -10.69 -5.38
CA SER A 124 -16.26 -10.33 -6.63
C SER A 124 -15.90 -8.92 -7.07
N ALA A 125 -15.97 -7.94 -6.17
CA ALA A 125 -15.59 -6.56 -6.49
C ALA A 125 -14.10 -6.41 -6.86
N LEU A 126 -13.21 -7.18 -6.24
CA LEU A 126 -11.79 -7.20 -6.62
C LEU A 126 -11.54 -7.69 -8.05
N ARG A 127 -12.46 -8.45 -8.64
CA ARG A 127 -12.37 -8.96 -10.02
C ARG A 127 -13.05 -8.03 -11.03
N VAL A 128 -13.74 -6.99 -10.57
CA VAL A 128 -14.34 -5.99 -11.46
C VAL A 128 -13.21 -5.17 -12.10
N SER A 129 -13.34 -4.97 -13.40
CA SER A 129 -12.48 -4.08 -14.18
C SER A 129 -13.31 -2.93 -14.77
N PRO A 130 -12.66 -1.86 -15.28
CA PRO A 130 -13.37 -0.83 -16.04
C PRO A 130 -14.13 -1.38 -17.25
N ALA A 131 -13.67 -2.50 -17.84
CA ALA A 131 -14.33 -3.14 -18.98
C ALA A 131 -15.53 -4.04 -18.58
N THR A 132 -15.72 -4.30 -17.29
CA THR A 132 -16.85 -5.10 -16.81
C THR A 132 -18.15 -4.30 -16.98
N MET A 133 -19.06 -4.81 -17.81
CA MET A 133 -20.41 -4.22 -17.93
C MET A 133 -21.16 -4.43 -16.62
N LEU A 134 -21.41 -3.32 -15.90
CA LEU A 134 -22.15 -3.30 -14.65
C LEU A 134 -23.11 -2.12 -14.72
N ASP A 135 -24.40 -2.40 -14.47
CA ASP A 135 -25.41 -1.37 -14.36
C ASP A 135 -25.06 -0.35 -13.25
N SER A 136 -25.43 0.93 -13.43
CA SER A 136 -25.04 2.00 -12.50
C SER A 136 -25.69 1.83 -11.13
N GLU A 137 -26.94 1.37 -11.08
CA GLU A 137 -27.60 1.05 -9.81
C GLU A 137 -26.94 -0.15 -9.14
N ALA A 138 -26.68 -1.22 -9.89
CA ALA A 138 -25.98 -2.38 -9.36
C ALA A 138 -24.61 -1.99 -8.79
N ALA A 139 -23.85 -1.12 -9.48
CA ALA A 139 -22.57 -0.61 -9.00
C ALA A 139 -22.71 0.20 -7.70
N GLU A 140 -23.73 1.06 -7.60
CA GLU A 140 -24.01 1.84 -6.39
C GLU A 140 -24.39 0.93 -5.21
N LEU A 141 -25.28 -0.03 -5.42
CA LEU A 141 -25.68 -1.00 -4.39
C LEU A 141 -24.48 -1.82 -3.90
N PHE A 142 -23.61 -2.24 -4.83
CA PHE A 142 -22.38 -2.96 -4.52
C PHE A 142 -21.44 -2.09 -3.67
N ALA A 143 -21.28 -0.82 -4.04
CA ALA A 143 -20.46 0.13 -3.30
C ALA A 143 -21.03 0.40 -1.88
N ILE A 144 -22.34 0.59 -1.74
CA ILE A 144 -23.00 0.79 -0.43
C ILE A 144 -22.78 -0.42 0.48
N ALA A 145 -22.91 -1.64 -0.03
CA ALA A 145 -22.70 -2.83 0.79
C ALA A 145 -21.25 -2.99 1.25
N LEU A 146 -20.29 -2.70 0.37
CA LEU A 146 -18.86 -2.77 0.70
C LEU A 146 -18.41 -1.65 1.63
N VAL A 147 -18.97 -0.44 1.53
CA VAL A 147 -18.54 0.70 2.35
C VAL A 147 -18.74 0.43 3.84
N TRP A 148 -19.83 -0.26 4.20
CA TRP A 148 -20.07 -0.67 5.58
C TRP A 148 -19.09 -1.72 6.09
N MET A 149 -18.41 -2.46 5.23
CA MET A 149 -17.35 -3.37 5.67
C MET A 149 -16.07 -2.63 6.10
N LEU A 150 -15.96 -1.33 5.81
CA LEU A 150 -14.84 -0.48 6.25
C LEU A 150 -14.89 -0.16 7.75
N THR A 151 -16.03 -0.41 8.44
CA THR A 151 -16.14 -0.27 9.90
C THR A 151 -15.39 -1.38 10.65
N ALA A 152 -14.99 -2.45 9.96
CA ALA A 152 -14.31 -3.60 10.54
C ALA A 152 -13.03 -3.18 11.30
N SER A 153 -12.84 -3.71 12.50
CA SER A 153 -11.56 -3.55 13.20
C SER A 153 -10.47 -4.35 12.50
N HIS A 154 -10.78 -5.53 11.95
CA HIS A 154 -9.81 -6.39 11.26
C HIS A 154 -9.17 -5.69 10.04
N ARG A 155 -7.92 -5.22 10.18
CA ARG A 155 -7.21 -4.41 9.17
C ARG A 155 -7.18 -5.05 7.79
N SER A 156 -6.90 -6.35 7.69
CA SER A 156 -6.91 -7.05 6.39
C SER A 156 -8.28 -6.98 5.68
N VAL A 157 -9.39 -7.14 6.41
CA VAL A 157 -10.74 -6.99 5.83
C VAL A 157 -10.92 -5.56 5.33
N ARG A 158 -10.55 -4.57 6.13
CA ARG A 158 -10.66 -3.14 5.78
C ARG A 158 -9.80 -2.77 4.57
N ASP A 159 -8.54 -3.23 4.52
CA ASP A 159 -7.60 -2.97 3.42
C ASP A 159 -8.08 -3.62 2.11
N TRP A 160 -8.48 -4.89 2.14
CA TRP A 160 -8.98 -5.56 0.94
C TRP A 160 -10.33 -5.00 0.48
N THR A 161 -11.17 -4.54 1.40
CA THR A 161 -12.42 -3.85 1.07
C THR A 161 -12.13 -2.49 0.43
N THR A 162 -11.15 -1.74 0.94
CA THR A 162 -10.67 -0.49 0.34
C THR A 162 -10.24 -0.74 -1.10
N LYS A 163 -9.38 -1.74 -1.35
CA LYS A 163 -8.93 -2.12 -2.70
C LYS A 163 -10.07 -2.61 -3.60
N ALA A 164 -11.03 -3.35 -3.04
CA ALA A 164 -12.21 -3.83 -3.76
C ALA A 164 -13.08 -2.67 -4.25
N LEU A 165 -13.33 -1.68 -3.38
CA LEU A 165 -14.07 -0.47 -3.72
C LEU A 165 -13.33 0.36 -4.78
N VAL A 166 -12.01 0.52 -4.67
CA VAL A 166 -11.22 1.21 -5.71
C VAL A 166 -11.34 0.50 -7.06
N ASN A 167 -11.24 -0.83 -7.11
CA ASN A 167 -11.44 -1.59 -8.36
C ASN A 167 -12.85 -1.43 -8.92
N LEU A 168 -13.88 -1.59 -8.08
CA LEU A 168 -15.28 -1.45 -8.46
C LEU A 168 -15.58 -0.05 -9.03
N LEU A 169 -15.02 0.99 -8.42
CA LEU A 169 -15.30 2.39 -8.75
C LEU A 169 -14.34 2.98 -9.80
N THR A 170 -13.26 2.27 -10.17
CA THR A 170 -12.39 2.70 -11.27
C THR A 170 -13.21 2.75 -12.57
N GLY A 171 -13.27 3.93 -13.19
CA GLY A 171 -14.12 4.21 -14.35
C GLY A 171 -15.56 4.63 -14.04
N ARG A 172 -15.96 4.68 -12.76
CA ARG A 172 -17.32 5.00 -12.27
C ARG A 172 -17.26 6.11 -11.21
N LEU A 173 -16.61 7.23 -11.54
CA LEU A 173 -16.34 8.33 -10.59
C LEU A 173 -17.61 9.02 -10.08
N ASP A 174 -18.68 9.00 -10.87
CA ASP A 174 -20.00 9.49 -10.48
C ASP A 174 -20.58 8.68 -9.29
N VAL A 175 -20.41 7.36 -9.30
CA VAL A 175 -20.83 6.47 -8.20
C VAL A 175 -19.98 6.76 -6.96
N ALA A 176 -18.67 6.98 -7.12
CA ALA A 176 -17.79 7.37 -6.02
C ALA A 176 -18.24 8.70 -5.39
N GLY A 177 -18.62 9.70 -6.20
CA GLY A 177 -19.15 10.98 -5.73
C GLY A 177 -20.45 10.84 -4.94
N ARG A 178 -21.41 10.04 -5.43
CA ARG A 178 -22.66 9.75 -4.71
C ARG A 178 -22.40 9.01 -3.39
N LEU A 179 -21.41 8.12 -3.37
CA LEU A 179 -21.03 7.41 -2.15
C LEU A 179 -20.46 8.37 -1.09
N VAL A 180 -19.62 9.34 -1.49
CA VAL A 180 -19.09 10.40 -0.61
C VAL A 180 -20.24 11.17 0.05
N GLU A 181 -21.21 11.64 -0.72
CA GLU A 181 -22.38 12.37 -0.20
C GLU A 181 -23.22 11.51 0.75
N ARG A 182 -23.47 10.25 0.36
CA ARG A 182 -24.33 9.34 1.14
C ARG A 182 -23.79 9.05 2.53
N ILE A 183 -22.48 9.00 2.70
CA ILE A 183 -21.86 8.60 3.97
C ILE A 183 -21.10 9.73 4.67
N ALA A 184 -21.16 10.95 4.15
CA ALA A 184 -20.51 12.13 4.72
C ALA A 184 -20.83 12.36 6.21
N ASN A 185 -22.02 11.93 6.65
CA ASN A 185 -22.50 12.11 8.02
C ASN A 185 -22.48 10.80 8.86
N VAL A 186 -21.81 9.71 8.41
CA VAL A 186 -21.65 8.48 9.23
C VAL A 186 -20.74 8.79 10.43
N ASP A 187 -21.13 8.34 11.61
CA ASP A 187 -20.41 8.53 12.87
C ASP A 187 -19.23 7.56 13.09
N ASP A 188 -18.50 7.18 12.03
CA ASP A 188 -17.38 6.22 12.11
C ASP A 188 -16.12 6.77 11.40
N PRO A 189 -15.11 7.24 12.16
CA PRO A 189 -13.88 7.77 11.59
C PRO A 189 -13.06 6.77 10.77
N TYR A 190 -13.16 5.46 11.02
CA TYR A 190 -12.48 4.43 10.22
C TYR A 190 -13.13 4.30 8.84
N LEU A 191 -14.46 4.24 8.79
CA LEU A 191 -15.20 4.21 7.53
C LEU A 191 -14.95 5.49 6.73
N ALA A 192 -15.04 6.66 7.36
CA ALA A 192 -14.83 7.94 6.71
C ALA A 192 -13.41 8.03 6.12
N GLU A 193 -12.37 7.74 6.90
CA GLU A 193 -10.99 7.73 6.41
C GLU A 193 -10.81 6.84 5.18
N ARG A 194 -11.35 5.61 5.23
CA ARG A 194 -11.18 4.65 4.14
C ARG A 194 -12.04 4.96 2.93
N LEU A 195 -13.18 5.63 3.09
CA LEU A 195 -13.89 6.18 1.94
C LEU A 195 -13.05 7.21 1.19
N TYR A 196 -12.42 8.16 1.90
CA TYR A 196 -11.59 9.15 1.21
C TYR A 196 -10.34 8.52 0.62
N ALA A 197 -9.78 7.47 1.24
CA ALA A 197 -8.75 6.64 0.62
C ALA A 197 -9.24 5.99 -0.68
N VAL A 198 -10.48 5.47 -0.71
CA VAL A 198 -11.11 4.95 -1.94
C VAL A 198 -11.27 6.05 -2.99
N ALA A 199 -11.83 7.20 -2.62
CA ALA A 199 -12.01 8.33 -3.54
C ALA A 199 -10.68 8.76 -4.17
N TYR A 200 -9.63 8.82 -3.37
CA TYR A 200 -8.28 9.12 -3.85
C TYR A 200 -7.70 8.04 -4.74
N GLY A 201 -7.84 6.76 -4.35
CA GLY A 201 -7.47 5.62 -5.18
C GLY A 201 -8.14 5.66 -6.56
N VAL A 202 -9.43 5.98 -6.62
CA VAL A 202 -10.18 6.09 -7.88
C VAL A 202 -9.73 7.31 -8.70
N ALA A 203 -9.54 8.47 -8.06
CA ALA A 203 -9.15 9.71 -8.74
C ALA A 203 -7.75 9.61 -9.39
N THR A 204 -6.77 9.02 -8.70
CA THR A 204 -5.41 8.85 -9.22
C THR A 204 -5.31 7.89 -10.41
N ARG A 205 -6.28 6.99 -10.57
CA ARG A 205 -6.36 6.03 -11.67
C ARG A 205 -7.03 6.61 -12.93
N SER A 206 -7.50 7.85 -12.88
CA SER A 206 -8.16 8.55 -13.99
C SER A 206 -7.34 9.76 -14.48
N HIS A 207 -7.42 10.02 -15.77
CA HIS A 207 -6.93 11.24 -16.44
C HIS A 207 -8.06 12.08 -17.04
N ASP A 208 -9.31 11.68 -16.80
CA ASP A 208 -10.50 12.44 -17.20
C ASP A 208 -10.69 13.60 -16.21
N ALA A 209 -10.19 14.79 -16.59
CA ALA A 209 -10.19 15.97 -15.75
C ALA A 209 -11.60 16.39 -15.30
N GLU A 210 -12.60 16.25 -16.16
CA GLU A 210 -14.00 16.59 -15.85
C GLU A 210 -14.55 15.69 -14.74
N LYS A 211 -14.40 14.36 -14.89
CA LYS A 211 -14.90 13.41 -13.89
C LYS A 211 -14.13 13.48 -12.57
N VAL A 212 -12.81 13.67 -12.64
CA VAL A 212 -11.98 13.85 -11.44
C VAL A 212 -12.34 15.16 -10.74
N GLY A 213 -12.57 16.24 -11.49
CA GLY A 213 -13.02 17.53 -10.97
C GLY A 213 -14.36 17.42 -10.24
N ALA A 214 -15.34 16.74 -10.84
CA ALA A 214 -16.65 16.52 -10.22
C ALA A 214 -16.57 15.75 -8.88
N LEU A 215 -15.70 14.74 -8.79
CA LEU A 215 -15.44 14.01 -7.54
C LEU A 215 -14.72 14.91 -6.52
N ALA A 216 -13.70 15.64 -6.94
CA ALA A 216 -12.93 16.54 -6.09
C ALA A 216 -13.78 17.66 -5.48
N GLN A 217 -14.70 18.24 -6.26
CA GLN A 217 -15.64 19.27 -5.80
C GLN A 217 -16.49 18.74 -4.63
N ARG A 218 -17.08 17.54 -4.76
CA ARG A 218 -17.88 16.90 -3.70
C ARG A 218 -17.05 16.59 -2.45
N VAL A 219 -15.81 16.14 -2.63
CA VAL A 219 -14.88 15.89 -1.51
C VAL A 219 -14.52 17.20 -0.80
N TYR A 220 -14.24 18.26 -1.56
CA TYR A 220 -13.96 19.59 -1.01
C TYR A 220 -15.13 20.12 -0.19
N GLU A 221 -16.35 20.05 -0.74
CA GLU A 221 -17.58 20.48 -0.06
C GLU A 221 -17.84 19.71 1.24
N SER A 222 -17.62 18.39 1.21
CA SER A 222 -17.82 17.52 2.37
C SER A 222 -16.80 17.76 3.50
N VAL A 223 -15.52 17.98 3.14
CA VAL A 223 -14.40 17.99 4.10
C VAL A 223 -13.89 19.40 4.43
N PHE A 224 -13.64 20.23 3.42
CA PHE A 224 -12.82 21.45 3.58
C PHE A 224 -13.63 22.77 3.48
N ALA A 225 -14.77 22.78 2.81
CA ALA A 225 -15.53 24.01 2.56
C ALA A 225 -15.96 24.75 3.84
N ARG A 226 -16.17 24.04 4.95
CA ARG A 226 -16.51 24.63 6.26
C ARG A 226 -15.31 25.22 7.01
N GLY A 227 -14.08 24.95 6.59
CA GLY A 227 -12.86 25.40 7.27
C GLY A 227 -12.51 24.63 8.55
N THR A 228 -13.29 23.61 8.91
CA THR A 228 -13.07 22.77 10.10
C THR A 228 -13.11 21.28 9.71
N PRO A 229 -12.13 20.79 8.92
CA PRO A 229 -12.13 19.40 8.49
C PRO A 229 -12.01 18.45 9.69
N PRO A 230 -12.62 17.24 9.65
CA PRO A 230 -12.56 16.28 10.76
C PRO A 230 -11.13 16.04 11.24
N ALA A 231 -10.91 16.01 12.56
CA ALA A 231 -9.61 15.71 13.16
C ALA A 231 -9.26 14.23 12.97
N ASN A 232 -8.85 13.88 11.75
CA ASN A 232 -8.25 12.61 11.41
C ASN A 232 -7.17 12.88 10.37
N ILE A 233 -5.92 12.62 10.74
CA ILE A 233 -4.75 13.02 9.97
C ILE A 233 -4.65 12.32 8.61
N LEU A 234 -5.12 11.07 8.50
CA LEU A 234 -5.12 10.31 7.25
C LEU A 234 -6.33 10.65 6.36
N LEU A 235 -7.50 10.86 6.96
CA LEU A 235 -8.68 11.33 6.25
C LEU A 235 -8.39 12.63 5.49
N ARG A 236 -7.76 13.59 6.17
CA ARG A 236 -7.37 14.88 5.58
C ARG A 236 -6.38 14.71 4.42
N ASP A 237 -5.38 13.84 4.58
CA ASP A 237 -4.40 13.54 3.53
C ASP A 237 -5.05 12.94 2.28
N PHE A 238 -5.92 11.94 2.45
CA PHE A 238 -6.63 11.34 1.33
C PHE A 238 -7.58 12.31 0.64
N ALA A 239 -8.40 13.04 1.42
CA ALA A 239 -9.34 14.02 0.88
C ALA A 239 -8.61 15.15 0.13
N ARG A 240 -7.50 15.66 0.69
CA ARG A 240 -6.64 16.63 0.03
C ARG A 240 -6.08 16.06 -1.27
N GLY A 241 -5.62 14.82 -1.25
CA GLY A 241 -5.09 14.14 -2.44
C GLY A 241 -6.08 14.11 -3.60
N VAL A 242 -7.39 13.94 -3.35
CA VAL A 242 -8.43 14.01 -4.41
C VAL A 242 -8.44 15.40 -5.05
N VAL A 243 -8.42 16.46 -4.24
CA VAL A 243 -8.44 17.85 -4.72
C VAL A 243 -7.13 18.19 -5.45
N GLU A 244 -5.98 17.84 -4.88
CA GLU A 244 -4.67 18.05 -5.52
C GLU A 244 -4.55 17.30 -6.85
N ARG A 245 -5.18 16.12 -6.97
CA ARG A 245 -5.23 15.38 -8.24
C ARG A 245 -6.06 16.11 -9.29
N ALA A 246 -7.19 16.71 -8.91
CA ALA A 246 -8.00 17.52 -9.83
C ALA A 246 -7.25 18.78 -10.27
N LEU A 247 -6.58 19.47 -9.35
CA LEU A 247 -5.74 20.63 -9.66
C LEU A 247 -4.58 20.26 -10.60
N TYR A 248 -3.94 19.11 -10.38
CA TYR A 248 -2.88 18.60 -11.26
C TYR A 248 -3.36 18.33 -12.69
N LEU A 249 -4.61 17.90 -12.87
CA LEU A 249 -5.22 17.68 -14.17
C LEU A 249 -5.83 18.95 -14.77
N GLU A 250 -5.65 20.12 -14.14
CA GLU A 250 -6.24 21.39 -14.55
C GLU A 250 -7.78 21.33 -14.67
N ALA A 251 -8.41 20.52 -13.82
CA ALA A 251 -9.87 20.41 -13.78
C ALA A 251 -10.52 21.71 -13.32
N ALA A 252 -11.68 22.05 -13.89
CA ALA A 252 -12.47 23.20 -13.47
C ALA A 252 -13.18 22.90 -12.14
N ILE A 253 -12.59 23.33 -11.02
CA ILE A 253 -13.14 23.21 -9.67
C ILE A 253 -13.06 24.54 -8.91
N GLU A 254 -13.98 24.76 -7.97
CA GLU A 254 -14.05 25.96 -7.16
C GLU A 254 -13.61 25.63 -5.73
N VAL A 255 -12.31 25.80 -5.46
CA VAL A 255 -11.70 25.44 -4.17
C VAL A 255 -10.75 26.52 -3.66
N ASP A 256 -10.71 26.69 -2.34
CA ASP A 256 -9.69 27.47 -1.64
C ASP A 256 -8.52 26.55 -1.25
N GLU A 257 -7.40 26.64 -1.97
CA GLU A 257 -6.19 25.84 -1.72
C GLU A 257 -5.62 26.01 -0.30
N THR A 258 -5.89 27.14 0.37
CA THR A 258 -5.40 27.38 1.73
C THR A 258 -6.12 26.50 2.76
N ARG A 259 -7.33 26.02 2.44
CA ARG A 259 -8.13 25.16 3.33
C ARG A 259 -7.84 23.67 3.19
N ILE A 260 -7.14 23.27 2.13
CA ILE A 260 -6.83 21.87 1.88
C ILE A 260 -5.43 21.49 2.40
N ARG A 261 -4.63 22.45 2.89
CA ARG A 261 -3.27 22.19 3.40
C ARG A 261 -3.18 22.54 4.90
N PRO A 262 -2.37 21.80 5.69
CA PRO A 262 -2.15 22.14 7.09
C PRO A 262 -1.43 23.49 7.26
N PRO A 263 -1.60 24.17 8.41
CA PRO A 263 -2.48 23.79 9.52
C PRO A 263 -3.96 24.05 9.21
N TYR A 264 -4.85 23.17 9.68
CA TYR A 264 -6.30 23.26 9.44
C TYR A 264 -7.10 23.99 10.53
N GLY A 265 -6.42 24.62 11.50
CA GLY A 265 -7.06 25.43 12.54
C GLY A 265 -7.95 24.64 13.51
N SER A 266 -7.64 23.36 13.78
CA SER A 266 -8.34 22.58 14.81
C SER A 266 -8.13 23.17 16.20
N THR A 267 -9.14 23.05 17.07
CA THR A 267 -9.00 23.40 18.49
C THR A 267 -7.83 22.65 19.13
N PRO A 268 -7.00 23.30 19.97
CA PRO A 268 -5.93 22.62 20.70
C PRO A 268 -6.43 21.42 21.50
N PRO A 269 -5.66 20.32 21.58
CA PRO A 269 -6.02 19.15 22.38
C PRO A 269 -5.99 19.48 23.87
N VAL A 270 -6.98 18.99 24.61
CA VAL A 270 -7.00 19.01 26.08
C VAL A 270 -6.48 17.67 26.57
N PHE A 271 -5.37 17.67 27.32
CA PHE A 271 -4.75 16.45 27.82
C PHE A 271 -5.19 16.14 29.26
N PRO A 272 -5.79 14.96 29.53
CA PRO A 272 -6.19 14.56 30.88
C PRO A 272 -5.00 14.47 31.84
N SER A 273 -5.25 14.75 33.12
CA SER A 273 -4.34 14.46 34.22
C SER A 273 -4.36 12.96 34.59
N GLU A 274 -3.46 12.52 35.48
CA GLU A 274 -3.52 11.14 36.00
C GLU A 274 -4.77 10.92 36.87
N GLU A 275 -5.22 11.96 37.57
CA GLU A 275 -6.43 11.90 38.41
C GLU A 275 -7.69 11.72 37.56
N ASP A 276 -7.77 12.41 36.42
CA ASP A 276 -8.92 12.35 35.50
C ASP A 276 -9.16 10.91 34.97
N ILE A 277 -8.07 10.19 34.68
CA ILE A 277 -8.14 8.83 34.11
C ILE A 277 -7.94 7.72 35.14
N ALA A 278 -7.90 8.02 36.45
CA ALA A 278 -7.52 7.05 37.47
C ALA A 278 -8.40 5.78 37.45
N SER A 279 -9.69 5.92 37.15
CA SER A 279 -10.64 4.80 37.03
C SER A 279 -10.46 3.96 35.76
N LEU A 280 -9.74 4.47 34.76
CA LEU A 280 -9.49 3.85 33.47
C LEU A 280 -8.14 3.14 33.40
N LEU A 281 -7.25 3.43 34.35
CA LEU A 281 -5.92 2.83 34.43
C LEU A 281 -6.00 1.29 34.54
N PRO A 282 -5.01 0.58 33.98
CA PRO A 282 -4.91 -0.87 34.12
C PRO A 282 -4.74 -1.26 35.60
N SER A 283 -5.30 -2.40 35.99
CA SER A 283 -5.06 -2.96 37.33
C SER A 283 -3.57 -3.22 37.55
N PRO A 284 -3.00 -2.96 38.75
CA PRO A 284 -1.61 -3.27 39.07
C PRO A 284 -1.26 -4.77 38.90
N ASP A 285 -2.24 -5.64 39.07
CA ASP A 285 -2.08 -7.10 38.94
C ASP A 285 -2.45 -7.61 37.52
N HIS A 286 -2.59 -6.70 36.54
CA HIS A 286 -2.97 -7.07 35.17
C HIS A 286 -1.88 -7.91 34.50
N ASP A 287 -2.23 -9.14 34.13
CA ASP A 287 -1.37 -10.01 33.33
C ASP A 287 -1.97 -10.17 31.91
N PRO A 288 -1.31 -9.66 30.85
CA PRO A 288 -1.81 -9.81 29.48
C PRO A 288 -1.85 -11.26 29.01
N HIS A 289 -1.18 -12.19 29.69
CA HIS A 289 -1.14 -13.62 29.38
C HIS A 289 -2.11 -14.47 30.21
N ARG A 290 -2.71 -13.92 31.28
CA ARG A 290 -3.72 -14.60 32.10
C ARG A 290 -5.04 -13.86 32.06
N GLN A 291 -5.96 -14.35 31.24
CA GLN A 291 -7.32 -13.82 31.08
C GLN A 291 -8.21 -14.17 32.28
N GLU A 292 -7.88 -13.62 33.45
CA GLU A 292 -8.57 -13.86 34.72
C GLU A 292 -9.18 -12.55 35.26
N GLY A 293 -10.41 -12.63 35.77
CA GLY A 293 -11.13 -11.52 36.40
C GLY A 293 -12.08 -10.76 35.47
N ASP A 294 -13.17 -10.24 36.05
CA ASP A 294 -14.25 -9.54 35.32
C ASP A 294 -13.79 -8.22 34.68
N ASP A 295 -12.66 -7.67 35.13
CA ASP A 295 -12.09 -6.39 34.68
C ASP A 295 -10.91 -6.53 33.70
N TRP A 296 -10.61 -7.76 33.26
CA TRP A 296 -9.42 -8.03 32.45
C TRP A 296 -9.43 -7.26 31.14
N ALA A 297 -10.54 -7.25 30.39
CA ALA A 297 -10.60 -6.60 29.09
C ALA A 297 -10.38 -5.09 29.20
N ARG A 298 -11.02 -4.46 30.20
CA ARG A 298 -10.84 -3.03 30.52
C ARG A 298 -9.38 -2.73 30.85
N SER A 299 -8.77 -3.54 31.71
CA SER A 299 -7.36 -3.39 32.09
C SER A 299 -6.43 -3.63 30.89
N HIS A 300 -6.78 -4.53 29.97
CA HIS A 300 -6.02 -4.79 28.75
C HIS A 300 -6.03 -3.60 27.78
N ILE A 301 -7.12 -2.82 27.72
CA ILE A 301 -7.15 -1.55 26.97
C ILE A 301 -6.09 -0.60 27.52
N GLY A 302 -6.05 -0.39 28.85
CA GLY A 302 -5.04 0.43 29.50
C GLY A 302 -3.61 -0.05 29.23
N HIS A 303 -3.35 -1.35 29.44
CA HIS A 303 -2.05 -1.96 29.18
C HIS A 303 -1.59 -1.77 27.72
N SER A 304 -2.49 -1.91 26.73
CA SER A 304 -2.17 -1.67 25.31
C SER A 304 -1.60 -0.26 25.06
N VAL A 305 -2.17 0.76 25.71
CA VAL A 305 -1.78 2.17 25.57
C VAL A 305 -0.45 2.46 26.25
N PHE A 306 -0.20 1.92 27.45
CA PHE A 306 0.97 2.28 28.28
C PHE A 306 2.17 1.34 28.16
N GLU A 307 1.97 0.08 27.79
CA GLU A 307 3.04 -0.93 27.78
C GLU A 307 3.02 -1.85 26.55
N GLY A 308 1.88 -1.93 25.84
CA GLY A 308 1.66 -2.85 24.75
C GLY A 308 2.08 -2.37 23.36
N ARG A 309 1.37 -2.85 22.33
CA ARG A 309 1.68 -2.54 20.93
C ARG A 309 1.44 -1.08 20.58
N LEU A 310 0.34 -0.50 21.05
CA LEU A 310 0.07 0.92 20.79
C LEU A 310 1.13 1.79 21.45
N HIS A 311 1.54 1.46 22.68
CA HIS A 311 2.66 2.15 23.33
C HIS A 311 3.91 2.19 22.44
N ARG A 312 4.25 1.07 21.78
CA ARG A 312 5.38 1.02 20.85
C ARG A 312 5.17 1.93 19.63
N GLU A 313 3.99 1.93 19.03
CA GLU A 313 3.66 2.80 17.89
C GLU A 313 3.69 4.29 18.26
N ILE A 314 3.17 4.65 19.45
CA ILE A 314 3.31 5.99 20.02
C ILE A 314 4.80 6.28 20.24
N ARG A 315 5.56 5.37 20.84
CA ARG A 315 7.00 5.58 21.07
C ARG A 315 7.78 5.72 19.77
N GLU A 316 7.44 5.02 18.70
CA GLU A 316 8.09 5.17 17.40
C GLU A 316 7.76 6.53 16.76
N THR A 317 6.54 7.01 16.94
CA THR A 317 6.08 8.30 16.39
C THR A 317 6.67 9.51 17.14
N TRP A 318 6.88 9.44 18.46
CA TRP A 318 7.41 10.56 19.27
C TRP A 318 8.80 10.33 19.90
N GLY A 319 9.31 9.10 19.93
CA GLY A 319 10.42 8.69 20.82
C GLY A 319 11.80 8.51 20.19
N HIS A 320 11.95 8.62 18.86
CA HIS A 320 13.27 8.50 18.21
C HIS A 320 13.72 9.76 17.44
N SER A 321 12.80 10.58 16.92
CA SER A 321 13.16 11.77 16.12
C SER A 321 12.74 13.12 16.74
N GLY A 322 11.80 13.14 17.69
CA GLY A 322 11.35 14.37 18.35
C GLY A 322 10.85 15.43 17.36
N GLU A 323 10.08 14.99 16.36
CA GLU A 323 9.65 15.85 15.25
C GLU A 323 8.57 16.85 15.67
N TRP A 324 7.68 16.45 16.57
CA TRP A 324 6.68 17.34 17.14
C TRP A 324 7.21 18.02 18.40
N LEU A 325 7.23 19.34 18.38
CA LEU A 325 7.69 20.16 19.50
C LEU A 325 6.48 20.60 20.33
N GLU A 326 6.61 20.60 21.66
CA GLU A 326 5.63 21.19 22.57
C GLU A 326 5.79 22.72 22.61
N LEU A 327 5.78 23.33 21.42
CA LEU A 327 5.79 24.77 21.16
C LEU A 327 4.64 25.06 20.21
N VAL A 328 3.80 26.04 20.52
CA VAL A 328 2.67 26.38 19.65
C VAL A 328 3.15 27.08 18.37
N LEU A 329 2.35 27.02 17.31
CA LEU A 329 2.71 27.59 16.00
C LEU A 329 2.97 29.10 16.03
N ASP A 330 2.33 29.83 16.94
CA ASP A 330 2.49 31.29 17.09
C ASP A 330 3.78 31.70 17.83
N GLU A 331 4.48 30.75 18.46
CA GLU A 331 5.77 31.00 19.10
C GLU A 331 6.89 31.07 18.07
N PRO A 332 8.03 31.75 18.38
CA PRO A 332 9.19 31.73 17.52
C PRO A 332 9.63 30.31 17.18
N ALA A 333 9.96 30.06 15.91
CA ALA A 333 10.42 28.76 15.46
C ALA A 333 11.63 28.30 16.28
N TRP A 334 11.57 27.07 16.81
CA TRP A 334 12.68 26.51 17.56
C TRP A 334 13.93 26.42 16.68
N LYS A 335 15.05 26.93 17.20
CA LYS A 335 16.36 26.84 16.56
C LYS A 335 17.28 26.01 17.42
N GLU A 336 18.01 25.12 16.78
CA GLU A 336 19.02 24.32 17.45
C GLU A 336 20.10 25.25 18.07
N PRO A 337 20.37 25.15 19.38
CA PRO A 337 21.37 25.98 20.00
C PRO A 337 22.75 25.69 19.42
N VAL A 338 23.50 26.71 19.02
CA VAL A 338 24.91 26.54 18.64
C VAL A 338 25.68 26.12 19.88
N ALA A 339 26.25 24.91 19.87
CA ALA A 339 26.95 24.34 21.01
C ALA A 339 28.05 25.29 21.55
N ALA A 340 27.77 25.96 22.66
CA ALA A 340 28.80 26.65 23.43
C ALA A 340 29.67 25.58 24.11
N LYS A 341 31.00 25.69 24.01
CA LYS A 341 31.92 24.81 24.74
C LYS A 341 31.62 24.89 26.24
N GLY A 342 30.97 23.86 26.78
CA GLY A 342 30.66 23.72 28.21
C GLY A 342 29.18 23.81 28.60
N GLY A 343 28.23 23.90 27.66
CA GLY A 343 26.80 23.80 27.96
C GLY A 343 26.40 22.41 28.47
N SER A 344 25.39 22.34 29.34
CA SER A 344 24.87 21.06 29.84
C SER A 344 24.11 20.31 28.73
N GLU A 345 24.19 18.98 28.70
CA GLU A 345 23.54 18.12 27.69
C GLU A 345 21.99 18.28 27.65
N GLN A 346 21.40 18.88 28.70
CA GLN A 346 19.98 19.23 28.78
C GLN A 346 19.60 20.50 28.02
N GLU A 347 20.50 21.48 27.86
CA GLU A 347 20.22 22.74 27.14
C GLU A 347 20.16 22.56 25.61
N LEU A 348 20.57 21.39 25.09
CA LEU A 348 20.63 21.07 23.66
C LEU A 348 19.41 20.31 23.14
N ARG A 349 18.49 19.85 24.00
CA ARG A 349 17.37 19.01 23.58
C ARG A 349 16.16 19.84 23.14
N PRO A 350 15.52 19.50 22.01
CA PRO A 350 14.28 20.14 21.59
C PRO A 350 13.16 19.90 22.64
N PRO A 351 12.22 20.84 22.80
CA PRO A 351 11.07 20.66 23.69
C PRO A 351 10.10 19.65 23.06
N THR A 352 10.29 18.36 23.32
CA THR A 352 9.44 17.30 22.79
C THR A 352 8.21 17.08 23.67
N PHE A 353 7.10 16.66 23.09
CA PHE A 353 5.90 16.26 23.83
C PHE A 353 6.18 15.21 24.91
N ASN A 354 5.61 15.41 26.10
CA ASN A 354 5.48 14.32 27.06
C ASN A 354 4.50 13.26 26.52
N ARG A 355 5.04 12.09 26.16
CA ARG A 355 4.30 10.93 25.68
C ARG A 355 3.09 10.56 26.56
N GLN A 356 3.20 10.69 27.89
CA GLN A 356 2.12 10.34 28.81
C GLN A 356 0.87 11.22 28.62
N LYS A 357 1.03 12.47 28.15
CA LYS A 357 -0.13 13.31 27.78
C LYS A 357 -0.93 12.67 26.63
N ILE A 358 -0.21 12.15 25.64
CA ILE A 358 -0.79 11.49 24.46
C ILE A 358 -1.46 10.17 24.85
N GLU A 359 -0.78 9.35 25.65
CA GLU A 359 -1.30 8.08 26.15
C GLU A 359 -2.60 8.27 26.95
N ARG A 360 -2.65 9.23 27.87
CA ARG A 360 -3.85 9.53 28.67
C ARG A 360 -5.03 9.99 27.83
N TYR A 361 -4.78 10.87 26.84
CA TYR A 361 -5.80 11.30 25.89
C TYR A 361 -6.39 10.12 25.12
N ILE A 362 -5.54 9.23 24.59
CA ILE A 362 -6.00 8.06 23.83
C ILE A 362 -6.83 7.12 24.70
N LEU A 363 -6.42 6.92 25.96
CA LEU A 363 -7.15 6.06 26.88
C LEU A 363 -8.55 6.60 27.16
N GLU A 364 -8.66 7.85 27.62
CA GLU A 364 -9.95 8.51 27.89
C GLU A 364 -10.84 8.46 26.65
N ARG A 365 -10.29 8.87 25.51
CA ARG A 365 -11.02 8.92 24.25
C ARG A 365 -11.52 7.55 23.79
N THR A 366 -10.81 6.48 24.10
CA THR A 366 -11.25 5.10 23.80
C THR A 366 -12.57 4.77 24.50
N PHE A 367 -12.74 5.20 25.75
CA PHE A 367 -13.98 4.98 26.49
C PHE A 367 -15.09 5.93 26.05
N ASP A 368 -14.78 7.19 25.72
CA ASP A 368 -15.73 8.16 25.18
C ASP A 368 -16.35 7.74 23.85
N LEU A 369 -15.59 7.02 23.02
CA LEU A 369 -16.07 6.42 21.77
C LEU A 369 -17.07 5.26 22.02
N GLY A 370 -17.29 4.88 23.28
CA GLY A 370 -18.33 3.97 23.71
C GLY A 370 -17.86 2.54 23.96
N TRP A 371 -16.55 2.31 24.15
CA TRP A 371 -16.05 1.00 24.56
C TRP A 371 -16.52 0.70 25.99
N THR A 372 -17.14 -0.46 26.20
CA THR A 372 -17.49 -0.96 27.53
C THR A 372 -17.27 -2.46 27.60
N ASP A 373 -17.01 -2.97 28.80
CA ASP A 373 -16.82 -4.41 29.01
C ASP A 373 -18.07 -5.21 28.57
N GLY A 374 -19.26 -4.72 28.90
CA GLY A 374 -20.52 -5.35 28.50
C GLY A 374 -20.75 -5.45 26.98
N ARG A 375 -20.17 -4.55 26.17
CA ARG A 375 -20.28 -4.60 24.70
C ARG A 375 -19.18 -5.45 24.07
N PHE A 376 -17.94 -5.23 24.49
CA PHE A 376 -16.77 -5.71 23.76
C PHE A 376 -15.84 -6.59 24.60
N GLY A 377 -15.97 -6.60 25.92
CA GLY A 377 -15.08 -7.32 26.84
C GLY A 377 -14.94 -8.79 26.48
N LYS A 378 -16.06 -9.50 26.27
CA LYS A 378 -16.02 -10.91 25.83
C LYS A 378 -15.30 -11.10 24.50
N PHE A 379 -15.57 -10.22 23.52
CA PHE A 379 -14.93 -10.30 22.22
C PHE A 379 -13.43 -10.06 22.39
N ASP A 380 -13.03 -8.89 22.86
CA ASP A 380 -11.64 -8.45 23.07
C ASP A 380 -10.83 -9.42 23.94
N SER A 381 -11.42 -10.04 24.97
CA SER A 381 -10.78 -11.12 25.76
C SER A 381 -10.57 -12.41 24.97
N SER A 382 -11.53 -12.81 24.13
CA SER A 382 -11.38 -14.04 23.33
C SER A 382 -10.32 -13.95 22.21
N TRP A 383 -9.78 -12.77 21.94
CA TRP A 383 -8.73 -12.57 20.93
C TRP A 383 -7.35 -12.88 21.49
N ASN A 384 -6.77 -14.00 21.08
CA ASN A 384 -5.45 -14.47 21.52
C ASN A 384 -4.30 -13.62 20.93
N MET A 385 -3.27 -13.32 21.77
CA MET A 385 -2.05 -12.60 21.41
C MET A 385 -1.26 -13.25 20.25
N ASP A 386 -1.31 -14.58 20.10
CA ASP A 386 -0.63 -15.27 19.00
C ASP A 386 -1.14 -14.85 17.61
N SER A 387 -2.39 -14.39 17.53
CA SER A 387 -2.99 -13.90 16.29
C SER A 387 -2.56 -12.48 15.90
N VAL A 388 -1.97 -11.74 16.85
CA VAL A 388 -1.42 -10.39 16.66
C VAL A 388 -0.05 -10.44 15.96
N ALA A 389 0.74 -11.50 16.20
CA ALA A 389 2.01 -11.76 15.51
C ALA A 389 1.81 -12.10 14.01
N ALA A 390 0.66 -12.68 13.66
CA ALA A 390 0.23 -12.90 12.27
C ALA A 390 -0.50 -11.69 11.66
N GLY A 391 -0.53 -10.54 12.38
CA GLY A 391 -0.91 -9.18 11.93
C GLY A 391 -2.16 -9.03 11.06
N GLY A 392 -3.11 -9.95 11.24
CA GLY A 392 -4.46 -9.83 10.73
C GLY A 392 -5.43 -9.20 11.73
N ASN A 393 -5.24 -9.40 13.04
CA ASN A 393 -6.33 -9.29 14.00
C ASN A 393 -6.21 -8.04 14.91
N GLU A 394 -7.15 -7.10 14.78
CA GLU A 394 -7.34 -5.95 15.69
C GLU A 394 -8.66 -6.12 16.47
N SER A 395 -8.61 -5.94 17.79
CA SER A 395 -9.81 -5.93 18.67
C SER A 395 -10.66 -4.67 18.46
N ILE A 396 -11.86 -4.58 19.04
CA ILE A 396 -12.66 -3.33 18.94
C ILE A 396 -11.98 -2.21 19.75
N GLY A 397 -11.44 -2.52 20.93
CA GLY A 397 -10.64 -1.56 21.68
C GLY A 397 -9.47 -1.00 20.88
N ARG A 398 -8.79 -1.84 20.09
CA ARG A 398 -7.70 -1.41 19.20
C ARG A 398 -8.17 -0.44 18.12
N LYS A 399 -9.35 -0.68 17.52
CA LYS A 399 -9.97 0.27 16.57
C LYS A 399 -10.15 1.63 17.24
N TYR A 400 -10.71 1.68 18.44
CA TYR A 400 -11.02 2.94 19.12
C TYR A 400 -9.76 3.69 19.54
N GLN A 401 -8.75 2.97 20.03
CA GLN A 401 -7.43 3.51 20.32
C GLN A 401 -6.78 4.17 19.10
N LEU A 402 -6.88 3.53 17.92
CA LEU A 402 -6.32 4.07 16.67
C LEU A 402 -7.12 5.25 16.12
N ILE A 403 -8.45 5.28 16.33
CA ILE A 403 -9.26 6.47 16.05
C ILE A 403 -8.76 7.65 16.88
N ALA A 404 -8.66 7.47 18.20
CA ALA A 404 -8.16 8.49 19.12
C ALA A 404 -6.72 8.92 18.80
N PHE A 405 -5.89 7.97 18.37
CA PHE A 405 -4.51 8.22 17.96
C PHE A 405 -4.41 9.13 16.73
N ARG A 406 -5.22 8.86 15.70
CA ARG A 406 -5.28 9.69 14.48
C ARG A 406 -5.88 11.06 14.75
N GLU A 407 -6.79 11.14 15.72
CA GLU A 407 -7.39 12.39 16.20
C GLU A 407 -6.35 13.28 16.87
N VAL A 408 -5.66 12.79 17.91
CA VAL A 408 -4.66 13.59 18.64
C VAL A 408 -3.49 14.02 17.74
N LEU A 409 -3.07 13.17 16.80
CA LEU A 409 -2.07 13.54 15.80
C LEU A 409 -2.51 14.71 14.92
N ALA A 410 -3.77 14.71 14.48
CA ALA A 410 -4.32 15.81 13.68
C ALA A 410 -4.40 17.11 14.49
N LEU A 411 -4.78 17.02 15.77
CA LEU A 411 -4.82 18.18 16.67
C LEU A 411 -3.43 18.75 16.94
N ILE A 412 -2.43 17.88 17.14
CA ILE A 412 -1.04 18.30 17.32
C ILE A 412 -0.51 18.99 16.06
N ALA A 413 -0.77 18.39 14.90
CA ALA A 413 -0.31 18.92 13.62
C ALA A 413 -0.82 20.32 13.27
N ASP A 414 -1.98 20.70 13.82
CA ASP A 414 -2.59 22.00 13.57
C ASP A 414 -2.20 23.07 14.60
N ASN A 415 -1.60 22.68 15.73
CA ASN A 415 -1.39 23.59 16.87
C ASN A 415 0.07 23.74 17.29
N PHE A 416 0.94 22.81 16.89
CA PHE A 416 2.31 22.74 17.40
C PHE A 416 3.35 22.68 16.28
N GLN A 417 4.55 23.16 16.59
CA GLN A 417 5.66 23.22 15.64
C GLN A 417 6.16 21.83 15.25
N TYR A 418 6.51 21.68 13.97
CA TYR A 418 7.10 20.48 13.39
C TYR A 418 8.56 20.72 13.02
N ARG A 419 9.43 19.75 13.28
CA ARG A 419 10.84 19.78 12.94
C ARG A 419 11.25 18.45 12.34
N GLU A 420 11.67 18.48 11.09
CA GLU A 420 12.05 17.26 10.39
C GLU A 420 13.42 16.73 10.84
N PHE A 421 13.57 15.40 10.94
CA PHE A 421 14.81 14.72 11.33
C PHE A 421 15.53 14.09 10.11
N PRO A 422 16.89 14.06 10.06
CA PRO A 422 17.85 14.57 11.05
C PRO A 422 17.96 16.09 11.06
N ALA A 423 18.14 16.65 12.27
CA ALA A 423 18.44 18.06 12.47
C ALA A 423 19.79 18.43 11.80
N GLY A 424 19.88 19.59 11.15
CA GLY A 424 21.12 20.14 10.59
C GLY A 424 21.16 20.36 9.06
N VAL A 425 20.14 19.96 8.32
CA VAL A 425 19.88 20.48 6.97
C VAL A 425 18.92 21.65 7.14
N GLU A 426 19.13 22.82 6.50
CA GLU A 426 18.13 23.89 6.43
C GLU A 426 16.83 23.31 5.87
N ARG A 427 15.97 22.80 6.74
CA ARG A 427 14.70 22.18 6.40
C ARG A 427 13.60 23.08 6.91
N ASP A 428 12.56 23.11 6.10
CA ASP A 428 11.32 23.78 6.39
C ASP A 428 10.72 23.18 7.67
N HIS A 429 10.56 24.00 8.72
CA HIS A 429 9.97 23.62 10.02
C HIS A 429 8.43 23.52 9.94
N THR A 430 7.91 23.07 8.80
CA THR A 430 6.48 23.00 8.52
C THR A 430 6.03 21.57 8.26
N TYR A 431 4.93 21.23 8.90
CA TYR A 431 4.21 20.01 8.57
C TYR A 431 3.43 20.20 7.27
N LYS A 432 3.66 19.32 6.32
CA LYS A 432 3.04 19.26 4.99
C LYS A 432 2.13 18.05 4.86
N GLY A 433 2.43 16.94 5.53
CA GLY A 433 1.50 15.82 5.62
C GLY A 433 2.11 14.47 6.05
N PRO A 434 1.28 13.41 6.12
CA PRO A 434 1.61 12.12 6.75
C PRO A 434 2.78 11.34 6.14
N TRP A 435 3.25 11.71 4.95
CA TRP A 435 4.41 11.06 4.31
C TRP A 435 5.76 11.48 4.93
N GLN A 436 5.80 12.58 5.69
CA GLN A 436 7.02 13.06 6.37
C GLN A 436 7.41 12.12 7.52
N ASN A 437 6.42 11.61 8.26
CA ASN A 437 6.60 10.85 9.51
C ASN A 437 6.06 9.41 9.45
N TRP A 438 5.98 8.83 8.24
CA TRP A 438 5.64 7.41 8.03
C TRP A 438 4.26 6.97 8.55
N LEU A 439 3.31 7.89 8.71
CA LEU A 439 1.98 7.60 9.27
C LEU A 439 1.04 6.84 8.32
N ARG A 440 1.35 6.79 7.03
CA ARG A 440 0.49 6.14 6.01
C ARG A 440 0.52 4.61 6.15
N ASP A 441 -0.67 4.02 6.33
CA ASP A 441 -0.84 2.59 6.64
C ASP A 441 -1.40 1.74 5.49
N ILE A 442 -1.85 2.36 4.39
CA ILE A 442 -2.33 1.70 3.17
C ILE A 442 -1.99 2.53 1.93
N ASP A 443 -1.61 1.89 0.82
CA ASP A 443 -1.67 2.48 -0.52
C ASP A 443 -3.01 2.07 -1.18
N PRO A 444 -4.00 2.98 -1.27
CA PRO A 444 -5.28 2.69 -1.89
C PRO A 444 -5.22 2.72 -3.43
N THR A 445 -4.15 3.26 -4.01
CA THR A 445 -4.00 3.39 -5.46
C THR A 445 -3.60 2.04 -6.07
N PHE A 446 -2.79 1.26 -5.35
CA PHE A 446 -2.28 -0.05 -5.78
C PHE A 446 -3.17 -1.22 -5.34
N THR A 447 -4.12 -1.60 -6.20
CA THR A 447 -5.15 -2.61 -5.89
C THR A 447 -4.76 -4.05 -6.19
N ASP A 448 -3.66 -4.26 -6.92
CA ASP A 448 -3.20 -5.60 -7.27
C ASP A 448 -2.81 -6.40 -6.02
N ARG A 449 -3.16 -7.69 -6.03
CA ARG A 449 -2.92 -8.55 -4.86
C ARG A 449 -1.42 -8.74 -4.60
N ALA A 450 -0.63 -8.74 -5.67
CA ALA A 450 0.83 -8.71 -5.72
C ALA A 450 1.27 -8.86 -7.19
N PRO A 451 2.51 -8.45 -7.55
CA PRO A 451 3.20 -9.00 -8.71
C PRO A 451 3.18 -10.52 -8.61
N LYS A 452 2.91 -11.21 -9.73
CA LYS A 452 2.97 -12.69 -9.75
C LYS A 452 4.42 -13.17 -9.66
N GLY A 453 5.39 -12.34 -10.05
CA GLY A 453 6.82 -12.59 -9.85
C GLY A 453 7.21 -12.64 -8.37
N ARG A 454 7.93 -13.70 -7.98
CA ARG A 454 8.84 -13.64 -6.82
C ARG A 454 10.10 -12.89 -7.27
N PHE A 455 10.94 -12.45 -6.32
CA PHE A 455 12.37 -12.30 -6.62
C PHE A 455 12.93 -13.69 -6.99
N PHE A 456 12.75 -14.11 -8.25
CA PHE A 456 13.27 -15.37 -8.78
C PHE A 456 14.81 -15.45 -8.74
N ASN A 457 15.46 -14.33 -8.42
CA ASN A 457 16.85 -14.08 -8.75
C ASN A 457 17.88 -14.70 -7.79
N LEU A 458 17.54 -14.98 -6.53
CA LEU A 458 18.54 -15.50 -5.58
C LEU A 458 18.43 -16.99 -5.29
N ARG A 459 17.24 -17.61 -5.35
CA ARG A 459 17.07 -19.03 -4.99
C ARG A 459 16.76 -19.96 -6.17
N GLU A 460 16.00 -19.52 -7.15
CA GLU A 460 15.42 -20.41 -8.18
C GLU A 460 16.08 -20.28 -9.57
N GLY A 461 16.77 -19.16 -9.85
CA GLY A 461 17.44 -18.89 -11.13
C GLY A 461 16.48 -18.41 -12.22
N ASN A 462 17.02 -18.06 -13.40
CA ASN A 462 16.24 -17.51 -14.51
C ASN A 462 15.21 -18.53 -15.05
N PRO A 463 13.90 -18.21 -15.05
CA PRO A 463 12.85 -19.08 -15.61
C PRO A 463 12.81 -19.13 -17.15
N GLY A 464 13.65 -18.37 -17.86
CA GLY A 464 13.70 -18.37 -19.34
C GLY A 464 12.60 -17.53 -19.99
N VAL A 465 12.26 -16.39 -19.37
CA VAL A 465 11.27 -15.44 -19.88
C VAL A 465 11.82 -14.61 -21.04
N TRP A 466 10.95 -14.12 -21.93
CA TRP A 466 11.40 -13.41 -23.14
C TRP A 466 12.10 -12.07 -22.86
N TRP A 467 11.79 -11.43 -21.73
CA TRP A 467 12.27 -10.07 -21.41
C TRP A 467 13.63 -10.00 -20.71
N THR A 468 14.22 -11.13 -20.30
CA THR A 468 15.61 -11.12 -19.82
C THR A 468 16.62 -11.06 -20.96
N GLY A 469 16.21 -11.48 -22.15
CA GLY A 469 17.15 -11.84 -23.22
C GLY A 469 18.07 -13.00 -22.81
N GLY A 470 18.85 -13.49 -23.77
CA GLY A 470 19.90 -14.48 -23.53
C GLY A 470 19.43 -15.86 -23.01
N ARG A 471 20.25 -16.88 -23.25
CA ARG A 471 20.12 -18.20 -22.63
C ARG A 471 21.50 -18.68 -22.23
N TYR A 472 21.58 -19.38 -21.09
CA TYR A 472 22.84 -19.96 -20.64
C TYR A 472 22.64 -21.41 -20.21
N SER A 473 23.40 -22.31 -20.81
CA SER A 473 23.36 -23.75 -20.52
C SER A 473 24.73 -24.42 -20.48
N ASP A 474 25.81 -23.68 -20.72
CA ASP A 474 27.17 -24.22 -20.79
C ASP A 474 27.79 -24.34 -19.39
N TRP A 475 27.37 -25.40 -18.69
CA TRP A 475 27.86 -25.73 -17.35
C TRP A 475 29.05 -26.69 -17.41
N PRO A 476 30.08 -26.51 -16.56
CA PRO A 476 31.23 -27.40 -16.52
C PRO A 476 30.91 -28.71 -15.81
N THR A 477 31.73 -29.73 -16.06
CA THR A 477 31.83 -30.93 -15.23
C THR A 477 32.61 -30.63 -13.94
N ALA A 478 32.61 -31.55 -12.97
CA ALA A 478 33.21 -31.36 -11.65
C ALA A 478 34.69 -30.88 -11.67
N ASP A 479 35.48 -31.31 -12.65
CA ASP A 479 36.89 -30.95 -12.78
C ASP A 479 37.13 -29.71 -13.67
N GLY A 480 36.09 -29.21 -14.34
CA GLY A 480 36.20 -28.16 -15.38
C GLY A 480 36.01 -26.73 -14.89
N PHE A 481 35.80 -26.51 -13.59
CA PHE A 481 35.45 -25.18 -13.06
C PHE A 481 36.54 -24.12 -13.24
N GLY A 482 37.82 -24.51 -13.17
CA GLY A 482 38.96 -23.59 -13.33
C GLY A 482 39.02 -22.99 -14.73
N ASP A 483 38.97 -23.83 -15.77
CA ASP A 483 38.98 -23.38 -17.16
C ASP A 483 37.66 -22.68 -17.52
N TRP A 484 36.54 -23.18 -16.99
CA TRP A 484 35.24 -22.58 -17.21
C TRP A 484 35.19 -21.14 -16.73
N VAL A 485 35.64 -20.85 -15.50
CA VAL A 485 35.49 -19.49 -14.95
C VAL A 485 36.28 -18.45 -15.74
N GLU A 486 37.38 -18.82 -16.40
CA GLU A 486 38.22 -17.89 -17.17
C GLU A 486 37.71 -17.61 -18.59
N ARG A 487 36.78 -18.42 -19.10
CA ARG A 487 36.18 -18.25 -20.42
C ARG A 487 34.97 -17.29 -20.41
N SER A 488 34.81 -16.57 -21.52
CA SER A 488 33.72 -15.59 -21.72
C SER A 488 33.04 -15.69 -23.09
N ASP A 489 33.55 -16.54 -23.99
CA ASP A 489 33.05 -16.71 -25.36
C ASP A 489 31.65 -17.34 -25.42
N GLU A 490 31.29 -18.07 -24.36
CA GLU A 490 30.01 -18.76 -24.20
C GLU A 490 28.94 -17.94 -23.46
N LEU A 491 29.27 -16.71 -23.07
CA LEU A 491 28.31 -15.84 -22.39
C LEU A 491 27.24 -15.32 -23.36
N PRO A 492 26.01 -15.06 -22.89
CA PRO A 492 24.95 -14.53 -23.74
C PRO A 492 25.36 -13.19 -24.38
N ASP A 493 24.95 -12.95 -25.63
CA ASP A 493 25.16 -11.65 -26.26
C ASP A 493 24.37 -10.59 -25.50
N ILE A 494 25.10 -9.65 -24.90
CA ILE A 494 24.53 -8.56 -24.13
C ILE A 494 23.52 -7.73 -24.95
N ARG A 495 23.71 -7.59 -26.27
CA ARG A 495 22.78 -6.82 -27.12
C ARG A 495 21.37 -7.42 -27.15
N GLU A 496 21.25 -8.75 -27.09
CA GLU A 496 19.96 -9.45 -26.98
C GLU A 496 19.28 -9.26 -25.62
N MET A 497 20.02 -8.80 -24.61
CA MET A 497 19.49 -8.48 -23.27
C MET A 497 19.15 -7.00 -23.11
N LEU A 498 19.91 -6.11 -23.77
CA LEU A 498 19.65 -4.66 -23.79
C LEU A 498 18.40 -4.32 -24.61
N MET A 499 18.15 -5.07 -25.69
CA MET A 499 16.99 -4.93 -26.55
C MET A 499 16.30 -6.28 -26.74
N VAL A 500 15.04 -6.36 -26.32
CA VAL A 500 14.22 -7.58 -26.35
C VAL A 500 12.99 -7.40 -27.23
N ARG A 501 12.50 -8.48 -27.83
CA ARG A 501 11.30 -8.47 -28.68
C ARG A 501 10.19 -9.31 -28.04
N CYS A 502 9.01 -8.72 -27.89
CA CYS A 502 7.83 -9.42 -27.41
C CYS A 502 7.39 -10.48 -28.44
N PRO A 503 7.35 -11.78 -28.09
CA PRO A 503 6.95 -12.81 -29.03
C PRO A 503 5.48 -12.76 -29.45
N ALA A 504 4.62 -12.14 -28.63
CA ALA A 504 3.18 -12.15 -28.85
C ALA A 504 2.71 -11.15 -29.92
N ASP A 505 3.33 -9.97 -29.99
CA ASP A 505 2.95 -8.89 -30.89
C ASP A 505 4.11 -8.36 -31.75
N GLY A 506 5.33 -8.87 -31.53
CA GLY A 506 6.53 -8.47 -32.26
C GLY A 506 7.11 -7.12 -31.86
N THR A 507 6.58 -6.46 -30.83
CA THR A 507 7.07 -5.15 -30.38
C THR A 507 8.48 -5.22 -29.79
N SER A 508 9.30 -4.20 -30.03
CA SER A 508 10.66 -4.09 -29.50
C SER A 508 10.71 -3.24 -28.23
N TRP A 509 11.54 -3.65 -27.28
CA TRP A 509 11.68 -3.02 -25.97
C TRP A 509 13.15 -2.88 -25.55
N VAL A 510 13.47 -1.73 -24.98
CA VAL A 510 14.73 -1.35 -24.36
C VAL A 510 14.67 -1.75 -22.88
N ASN A 511 15.69 -2.44 -22.40
CA ASN A 511 15.76 -2.89 -21.02
C ASN A 511 16.30 -1.76 -20.12
N GLY A 512 15.46 -1.19 -19.26
CA GLY A 512 15.82 -0.11 -18.33
C GLY A 512 16.54 -0.59 -17.07
N SER A 513 16.32 -1.83 -16.67
CA SER A 513 17.00 -2.47 -15.55
C SER A 513 16.76 -3.98 -15.60
N CYS A 514 17.80 -4.80 -15.55
CA CYS A 514 17.66 -6.25 -15.52
C CYS A 514 18.70 -6.88 -14.60
N TYR A 515 18.24 -7.72 -13.69
CA TYR A 515 19.09 -8.58 -12.90
C TYR A 515 18.68 -10.03 -13.14
N VAL A 516 19.59 -10.82 -13.69
CA VAL A 516 19.34 -12.21 -14.07
C VAL A 516 20.46 -13.10 -13.60
N VAL A 517 20.09 -14.27 -13.08
CA VAL A 517 21.05 -15.27 -12.56
C VAL A 517 20.73 -16.64 -13.14
N TRP A 518 21.70 -17.25 -13.78
CA TRP A 518 21.68 -18.67 -14.14
C TRP A 518 22.47 -19.47 -13.13
N LYS A 519 21.93 -20.61 -12.69
CA LYS A 519 22.55 -21.50 -11.71
C LYS A 519 22.61 -22.91 -12.26
N GLN A 520 23.77 -23.54 -12.15
CA GLN A 520 23.91 -24.96 -12.40
C GLN A 520 23.05 -25.74 -11.38
N LYS A 521 22.18 -26.60 -11.89
CA LYS A 521 21.34 -27.48 -11.05
C LYS A 521 22.22 -28.56 -10.41
N PRO A 522 21.88 -29.00 -9.19
CA PRO A 522 22.62 -30.06 -8.56
C PRO A 522 22.44 -31.39 -9.31
N SER A 523 23.43 -32.26 -9.23
CA SER A 523 23.37 -33.64 -9.70
C SER A 523 22.18 -34.39 -9.07
N LEU A 524 21.63 -35.37 -9.78
CA LEU A 524 20.46 -36.12 -9.30
C LEU A 524 20.73 -36.75 -7.92
N GLY A 525 19.87 -36.46 -6.94
CA GLY A 525 20.00 -36.97 -5.57
C GLY A 525 20.92 -36.16 -4.66
N ARG A 526 21.50 -35.05 -5.14
CA ARG A 526 22.32 -34.12 -4.33
C ARG A 526 21.56 -32.84 -4.01
N THR A 527 21.88 -32.24 -2.86
CA THR A 527 21.34 -30.91 -2.48
C THR A 527 22.23 -29.76 -2.95
N LEU A 528 21.68 -28.54 -2.91
CA LEU A 528 22.41 -27.30 -3.22
C LEU A 528 23.64 -27.05 -2.30
N PHE A 529 23.83 -27.82 -1.24
CA PHE A 529 24.93 -27.63 -0.28
C PHE A 529 25.93 -28.78 -0.30
N GLU A 530 25.87 -29.67 -1.30
CA GLU A 530 26.69 -30.88 -1.35
C GLU A 530 27.73 -30.89 -2.48
N GLU A 531 27.64 -29.95 -3.43
CA GLU A 531 28.55 -29.90 -4.58
C GLU A 531 28.84 -28.48 -5.05
N GLU A 532 29.93 -28.35 -5.81
CA GLU A 532 30.30 -27.12 -6.48
C GLU A 532 29.38 -26.85 -7.66
N ARG A 533 29.00 -25.59 -7.85
CA ARG A 533 28.09 -25.21 -8.93
C ARG A 533 28.50 -23.89 -9.59
N GLY A 534 28.34 -23.83 -10.89
CA GLY A 534 28.48 -22.59 -11.65
C GLY A 534 27.30 -21.64 -11.39
N GLU A 535 27.61 -20.35 -11.30
CA GLU A 535 26.63 -19.26 -11.29
C GLU A 535 27.11 -18.18 -12.25
N VAL A 536 26.22 -17.76 -13.16
CA VAL A 536 26.41 -16.63 -14.07
C VAL A 536 25.34 -15.59 -13.75
N MET A 537 25.76 -14.38 -13.43
CA MET A 537 24.88 -13.27 -13.06
C MET A 537 25.14 -12.11 -14.01
N TYR A 538 24.07 -11.46 -14.49
CA TYR A 538 24.13 -10.16 -15.15
C TYR A 538 23.31 -9.15 -14.36
N ALA A 539 23.89 -7.96 -14.16
CA ALA A 539 23.23 -6.76 -13.69
C ALA A 539 23.36 -5.69 -14.78
N ILE A 540 22.23 -5.22 -15.29
CA ILE A 540 22.10 -4.21 -16.34
C ILE A 540 21.33 -3.04 -15.73
N ASN A 541 21.93 -1.85 -15.71
CA ASN A 541 21.28 -0.64 -15.22
C ASN A 541 21.36 0.44 -16.30
N ALA A 542 20.22 0.97 -16.72
CA ALA A 542 20.15 2.05 -17.70
C ALA A 542 20.10 3.41 -16.99
N PHE A 543 20.76 4.39 -17.60
CA PHE A 543 20.84 5.77 -17.15
C PHE A 543 20.53 6.74 -18.30
N LEU A 544 19.87 7.85 -17.99
CA LEU A 544 19.75 9.00 -18.86
C LEU A 544 20.98 9.89 -18.69
N THR A 545 21.54 10.33 -19.81
CA THR A 545 22.57 11.36 -19.88
C THR A 545 22.30 12.27 -21.08
N ASP A 546 23.01 13.39 -21.19
CA ASP A 546 22.88 14.25 -22.36
C ASP A 546 23.42 13.53 -23.61
N ARG A 547 22.73 13.66 -24.74
CA ARG A 547 23.06 12.90 -25.97
C ARG A 547 24.51 13.12 -26.42
N GLY A 548 25.04 14.32 -26.20
CA GLY A 548 26.44 14.66 -26.53
C GLY A 548 27.49 14.01 -25.62
N ASP A 549 27.09 13.56 -24.41
CA ASP A 549 28.01 12.98 -23.42
C ASP A 549 28.00 11.45 -23.42
N ALA A 550 27.03 10.82 -24.10
CA ALA A 550 26.79 9.38 -24.03
C ALA A 550 28.00 8.54 -24.49
N GLU A 551 28.64 8.93 -25.60
CA GLU A 551 29.81 8.23 -26.13
C GLU A 551 31.01 8.36 -25.18
N GLN A 552 31.31 9.59 -24.74
CA GLN A 552 32.39 9.86 -23.78
C GLN A 552 32.19 9.11 -22.46
N LEU A 553 30.93 8.99 -22.02
CA LEU A 553 30.60 8.24 -20.81
C LEU A 553 30.92 6.75 -20.96
N VAL A 554 30.60 6.14 -22.10
CA VAL A 554 30.90 4.73 -22.38
C VAL A 554 32.41 4.49 -22.39
N GLU A 555 33.19 5.36 -23.04
CA GLU A 555 34.66 5.29 -23.04
C GLU A 555 35.22 5.36 -21.61
N ARG A 556 34.70 6.28 -20.80
CA ARG A 556 35.19 6.49 -19.43
C ARG A 556 34.85 5.35 -18.49
N VAL A 557 33.67 4.74 -18.64
CA VAL A 557 33.31 3.52 -17.90
C VAL A 557 34.24 2.36 -18.26
N ALA A 558 34.70 2.29 -19.52
CA ALA A 558 35.71 1.31 -19.92
C ALA A 558 37.10 1.58 -19.30
N GLU A 559 37.49 2.84 -19.11
CA GLU A 559 38.77 3.23 -18.50
C GLU A 559 38.83 3.01 -16.98
N CYS A 560 37.70 3.15 -16.29
CA CYS A 560 37.58 2.81 -14.88
C CYS A 560 37.72 1.29 -14.75
N LYS A 561 38.92 0.77 -14.38
CA LYS A 561 39.35 -0.65 -14.30
C LYS A 561 38.40 -1.60 -13.54
N GLY A 562 37.19 -1.77 -14.04
CA GLY A 562 36.05 -2.33 -13.35
C GLY A 562 35.18 -1.24 -12.71
N VAL A 563 33.89 -1.29 -13.01
CA VAL A 563 32.83 -0.64 -12.24
C VAL A 563 32.78 -1.33 -10.87
N GLU A 564 33.30 -0.74 -9.80
CA GLU A 564 33.25 -1.34 -8.45
C GLU A 564 31.81 -1.59 -8.00
N SER A 565 31.56 -2.68 -7.25
CA SER A 565 30.20 -3.15 -6.92
C SER A 565 29.52 -2.15 -5.99
N GLY A 566 28.77 -1.22 -6.57
CA GLY A 566 27.88 -0.29 -5.88
C GLY A 566 26.62 0.03 -6.69
N TYR A 567 26.30 -0.78 -7.72
CA TYR A 567 25.18 -0.54 -8.65
C TYR A 567 23.97 -1.45 -8.40
N ASP A 568 24.01 -2.26 -7.34
CA ASP A 568 22.83 -2.99 -6.83
C ASP A 568 21.91 -2.08 -6.00
N ASP A 569 22.34 -0.84 -5.72
CA ASP A 569 21.60 0.20 -5.01
C ASP A 569 20.64 0.92 -5.97
N VAL A 570 19.70 0.17 -6.55
CA VAL A 570 18.60 0.78 -7.30
C VAL A 570 17.84 1.67 -6.32
N SER A 571 17.79 2.98 -6.61
CA SER A 571 17.13 3.94 -5.73
C SER A 571 15.69 3.50 -5.44
N GLU A 572 15.39 3.33 -4.15
CA GLU A 572 14.08 2.86 -3.69
C GLU A 572 13.14 4.02 -3.40
N MET A 573 11.90 3.88 -3.87
CA MET A 573 10.86 4.85 -3.58
C MET A 573 10.02 4.39 -2.38
N HIS A 574 10.28 4.95 -1.20
CA HIS A 574 9.47 4.67 0.00
C HIS A 574 8.45 5.79 0.30
N ASN A 575 7.35 5.42 0.97
CA ASN A 575 6.34 6.34 1.51
C ASN A 575 5.64 7.26 0.49
N VAL A 576 5.56 6.81 -0.75
CA VAL A 576 4.78 7.46 -1.81
C VAL A 576 3.87 6.42 -2.40
N PHE A 577 2.60 6.77 -2.59
CA PHE A 577 1.66 5.85 -3.23
C PHE A 577 1.96 5.73 -4.72
N MET A 578 1.68 4.59 -5.33
CA MET A 578 1.94 4.41 -6.77
C MET A 578 1.26 5.50 -7.61
N GLY A 579 -0.01 5.80 -7.29
CA GLY A 579 -0.80 6.84 -7.96
C GLY A 579 -0.36 8.28 -7.69
N GLU A 580 0.61 8.52 -6.80
CA GLU A 580 1.20 9.83 -6.50
C GLU A 580 2.49 10.10 -7.26
N TYR A 581 3.08 9.04 -7.84
CA TYR A 581 4.42 9.09 -8.39
C TYR A 581 4.53 10.14 -9.51
N ALA A 582 5.64 10.88 -9.49
CA ALA A 582 6.03 11.95 -10.42
C ALA A 582 5.28 13.29 -10.31
N TRP A 583 4.04 13.32 -9.78
CA TRP A 583 3.25 14.55 -9.74
C TRP A 583 2.97 15.11 -8.34
N ALA A 584 2.72 14.25 -7.34
CA ALA A 584 2.20 14.69 -6.05
C ALA A 584 3.27 15.33 -5.13
N PRO A 585 2.86 16.15 -4.14
CA PRO A 585 3.78 16.72 -3.15
C PRO A 585 4.63 15.68 -2.43
N ALA A 586 4.05 14.53 -2.06
CA ALA A 586 4.78 13.43 -1.41
C ALA A 586 5.90 12.85 -2.30
N SER A 587 5.64 12.69 -3.60
CA SER A 587 6.65 12.25 -4.58
C SER A 587 7.78 13.27 -4.72
N ARG A 588 7.46 14.56 -4.82
CA ARG A 588 8.46 15.64 -4.90
C ARG A 588 9.29 15.74 -3.63
N TYR A 589 8.66 15.58 -2.47
CA TYR A 589 9.31 15.63 -1.17
C TYR A 589 10.37 14.53 -1.03
N ARG A 590 10.05 13.28 -1.40
CA ARG A 590 11.00 12.15 -1.32
C ARG A 590 12.11 12.19 -2.36
N GLN A 591 11.89 12.87 -3.47
CA GLN A 591 12.87 13.02 -4.55
C GLN A 591 13.59 14.38 -4.52
N ALA A 592 13.27 15.24 -3.55
CA ALA A 592 14.08 16.42 -3.30
C ALA A 592 15.48 15.95 -2.89
N PRO A 593 16.55 16.64 -3.29
CA PRO A 593 17.91 16.33 -2.87
C PRO A 593 18.07 16.68 -1.37
N LEU A 594 17.43 15.88 -0.52
CA LEU A 594 17.79 15.73 0.87
C LEU A 594 19.19 15.08 0.85
N GLY A 595 20.10 15.49 1.74
CA GLY A 595 21.49 15.02 1.81
C GLY A 595 21.71 13.51 2.07
N GLY A 596 20.81 12.63 1.64
CA GLY A 596 20.98 11.19 1.50
C GLY A 596 20.81 10.80 0.03
N THR A 597 21.95 10.51 -0.62
CA THR A 597 22.10 9.60 -1.76
C THR A 597 21.10 9.71 -2.92
N TYR A 598 21.03 10.89 -3.54
CA TYR A 598 21.16 10.94 -4.99
C TYR A 598 22.47 11.63 -5.32
N GLN A 599 23.58 10.96 -4.96
CA GLN A 599 24.83 11.24 -5.65
C GLN A 599 24.69 10.56 -7.00
N GLY A 600 24.12 11.28 -7.98
CA GLY A 600 24.28 10.90 -9.39
C GLY A 600 25.73 10.49 -9.55
N HIS A 601 25.95 9.21 -9.87
CA HIS A 601 27.24 8.56 -9.76
C HIS A 601 28.27 9.40 -10.51
N ARG A 602 29.04 10.23 -9.79
CA ARG A 602 30.13 10.98 -10.40
C ARG A 602 31.17 9.92 -10.74
N VAL A 603 31.27 9.59 -12.02
CA VAL A 603 32.37 8.78 -12.53
C VAL A 603 33.65 9.48 -12.08
N SER A 604 34.48 8.76 -11.32
CA SER A 604 35.69 9.30 -10.71
C SER A 604 36.55 10.04 -11.74
N GLY A 605 36.79 11.33 -11.48
CA GLY A 605 37.66 12.20 -12.28
C GLY A 605 37.00 13.52 -12.69
N SER A 606 37.84 14.45 -13.16
CA SER A 606 37.64 15.92 -13.24
C SER A 606 36.51 16.47 -14.12
N MET A 607 35.52 15.68 -14.54
CA MET A 607 34.38 16.15 -15.35
C MET A 607 33.09 15.50 -14.85
N ALA A 608 32.16 16.30 -14.35
CA ALA A 608 30.91 15.83 -13.75
C ALA A 608 29.86 15.56 -14.85
N ILE A 609 29.93 14.39 -15.49
CA ILE A 609 28.87 13.93 -16.40
C ILE A 609 27.65 13.55 -15.56
N SER A 610 26.47 14.10 -15.89
CA SER A 610 25.23 13.80 -15.19
C SER A 610 24.64 12.47 -15.66
N MET A 611 24.25 11.62 -14.71
CA MET A 611 23.57 10.36 -14.97
C MET A 611 22.35 10.25 -14.06
N THR A 612 21.17 10.01 -14.65
CA THR A 612 19.92 9.74 -13.93
C THR A 612 19.51 8.29 -14.16
N PRO A 613 19.28 7.43 -13.16
CA PRO A 613 18.74 6.09 -13.38
C PRO A 613 17.44 6.17 -14.19
N VAL A 614 17.27 5.23 -15.12
CA VAL A 614 16.05 5.09 -15.92
C VAL A 614 14.96 4.38 -15.11
N ALA A 615 15.35 3.45 -14.25
CA ALA A 615 14.47 2.66 -13.39
C ALA A 615 14.66 3.01 -11.91
N LEU A 616 13.57 2.97 -11.15
CA LEU A 616 13.55 3.02 -9.69
C LEU A 616 12.84 1.78 -9.16
N ARG A 617 13.30 1.28 -8.02
CA ARG A 617 12.66 0.17 -7.31
C ARG A 617 11.48 0.72 -6.52
N PHE A 618 10.28 0.21 -6.79
CA PHE A 618 9.07 0.53 -6.02
C PHE A 618 8.67 -0.69 -5.19
N PRO A 619 8.87 -0.67 -3.86
CA PRO A 619 8.46 -1.74 -2.97
C PRO A 619 6.93 -1.89 -2.98
N VAL A 620 6.44 -3.08 -3.33
CA VAL A 620 5.01 -3.39 -3.29
C VAL A 620 4.68 -4.02 -1.95
N ARG A 621 4.03 -3.27 -1.06
CA ARG A 621 3.57 -3.82 0.22
C ARG A 621 2.46 -4.85 -0.02
N ARG A 622 2.71 -6.14 0.27
CA ARG A 622 1.68 -7.20 0.30
C ARG A 622 0.87 -7.14 1.58
N GLY A 623 0.15 -6.05 1.77
CA GLY A 623 -0.71 -5.88 2.95
C GLY A 623 0.08 -5.61 4.25
N PRO A 624 -0.56 -5.82 5.42
CA PRO A 624 -0.24 -5.09 6.66
C PRO A 624 1.01 -5.54 7.44
N LEU A 625 1.83 -6.46 6.93
CA LEU A 625 2.85 -7.15 7.74
C LEU A 625 4.20 -7.44 7.09
N GLU A 626 4.42 -7.17 5.81
CA GLU A 626 5.70 -7.54 5.21
C GLU A 626 6.75 -6.47 5.51
N ASP A 627 7.61 -6.83 6.48
CA ASP A 627 8.81 -6.16 6.98
C ASP A 627 9.69 -5.63 5.84
N THR A 628 10.35 -4.49 6.02
CA THR A 628 11.25 -3.88 5.03
C THR A 628 12.54 -4.70 4.90
N GLY A 629 12.45 -5.90 4.33
CA GLY A 629 13.57 -6.73 3.93
C GLY A 629 13.84 -6.64 2.44
N TRP A 630 15.07 -6.92 2.02
CA TRP A 630 15.47 -7.02 0.61
C TRP A 630 14.65 -8.06 -0.19
N ASP A 631 14.01 -9.01 0.50
CA ASP A 631 13.13 -10.04 -0.08
C ASP A 631 11.68 -9.56 -0.37
N ASN A 632 11.32 -8.31 -0.01
CA ASN A 632 9.96 -7.79 -0.27
C ASN A 632 9.72 -7.55 -1.76
N PRO A 633 8.61 -8.07 -2.33
CA PRO A 633 8.25 -7.91 -3.75
C PRO A 633 8.30 -6.43 -4.14
N ALA A 634 9.05 -6.12 -5.19
CA ALA A 634 9.14 -4.78 -5.76
C ALA A 634 8.97 -4.88 -7.27
N ILE A 635 8.56 -3.77 -7.85
CA ILE A 635 8.47 -3.59 -9.30
C ILE A 635 9.38 -2.44 -9.70
N GLN A 636 9.84 -2.45 -10.94
CA GLN A 636 10.59 -1.34 -11.49
C GLN A 636 9.64 -0.33 -12.14
N ILE A 637 9.84 0.94 -11.81
CA ILE A 637 9.09 2.06 -12.39
C ILE A 637 10.04 3.03 -13.11
N PRO A 638 9.60 3.71 -14.17
CA PRO A 638 10.42 4.71 -14.86
C PRO A 638 10.76 5.89 -13.94
N SER A 639 11.93 6.49 -14.08
CA SER A 639 12.34 7.65 -13.29
C SER A 639 11.44 8.87 -13.53
N ARG A 640 11.39 9.80 -12.54
CA ARG A 640 10.54 11.00 -12.66
C ARG A 640 10.88 11.81 -13.90
N GLU A 641 12.16 11.90 -14.26
CA GLU A 641 12.60 12.60 -15.46
C GLU A 641 12.00 11.98 -16.73
N LEU A 642 12.02 10.64 -16.84
CA LEU A 642 11.39 9.94 -17.97
C LEU A 642 9.87 10.14 -17.98
N VAL A 643 9.22 10.11 -16.82
CA VAL A 643 7.77 10.31 -16.72
C VAL A 643 7.38 11.73 -17.14
N ASN A 644 8.03 12.75 -16.59
CA ASN A 644 7.66 14.14 -16.83
C ASN A 644 8.02 14.61 -18.23
N LEU A 645 9.24 14.32 -18.70
CA LEU A 645 9.69 14.74 -20.04
C LEU A 645 9.06 13.89 -21.15
N GLY A 646 8.74 12.62 -20.85
CA GLY A 646 8.10 11.70 -21.80
C GLY A 646 6.57 11.82 -21.85
N GLY A 647 5.95 12.66 -21.02
CA GLY A 647 4.49 12.77 -20.93
C GLY A 647 3.81 11.46 -20.51
N LEU A 648 4.50 10.66 -19.70
CA LEU A 648 3.98 9.37 -19.26
C LEU A 648 3.03 9.54 -18.09
N HIS A 649 2.09 8.61 -17.97
CA HIS A 649 1.18 8.60 -16.85
C HIS A 649 0.73 7.19 -16.48
N TRP A 650 0.40 7.01 -15.20
CA TRP A 650 -0.06 5.73 -14.66
C TRP A 650 -1.58 5.73 -14.46
N THR A 651 -2.28 4.74 -15.01
CA THR A 651 -3.77 4.68 -14.99
C THR A 651 -4.29 3.53 -14.13
N GLY A 652 -3.51 3.06 -13.15
CA GLY A 652 -3.96 2.02 -12.23
C GLY A 652 -3.63 0.57 -12.62
N GLY A 653 -2.98 0.31 -13.75
CA GLY A 653 -2.51 -1.03 -14.09
C GLY A 653 -1.15 -1.25 -13.45
N ALA A 654 -1.05 -2.06 -12.39
CA ALA A 654 0.19 -2.46 -11.71
C ALA A 654 1.40 -1.51 -11.92
N ALA A 655 2.31 -1.87 -12.83
CA ALA A 655 3.51 -1.11 -13.20
C ALA A 655 3.42 -0.45 -14.60
N ASP A 656 2.23 -0.32 -15.19
CA ASP A 656 2.01 0.13 -16.57
C ASP A 656 1.96 1.65 -16.67
N PHE A 657 2.91 2.22 -17.39
CA PHE A 657 2.95 3.64 -17.74
C PHE A 657 2.60 3.82 -19.21
N ARG A 658 1.69 4.76 -19.45
CA ARG A 658 1.10 5.03 -20.76
C ARG A 658 1.53 6.38 -21.30
N CYS A 659 1.65 6.48 -22.62
CA CYS A 659 1.77 7.75 -23.32
C CYS A 659 0.41 8.44 -23.44
N ALA A 660 0.38 9.67 -23.97
CA ALA A 660 -0.84 10.45 -24.16
C ALA A 660 -1.90 9.73 -25.03
N GLU A 661 -1.48 8.92 -25.99
CA GLU A 661 -2.37 8.10 -26.85
C GLU A 661 -2.96 6.88 -26.10
N GLY A 662 -2.58 6.66 -24.85
CA GLY A 662 -3.07 5.56 -24.01
C GLY A 662 -2.34 4.23 -24.20
N ASN A 663 -1.28 4.16 -25.02
CA ASN A 663 -0.51 2.94 -25.20
C ASN A 663 0.46 2.71 -24.03
N VAL A 664 0.64 1.46 -23.59
CA VAL A 664 1.72 1.14 -22.63
C VAL A 664 3.06 1.28 -23.34
N VAL A 665 3.93 2.11 -22.76
CA VAL A 665 5.26 2.41 -23.29
C VAL A 665 6.37 2.16 -22.27
N ALA A 666 6.03 2.00 -21.00
CA ALA A 666 6.96 1.55 -19.98
C ALA A 666 6.24 0.64 -18.98
N PHE A 667 6.78 -0.53 -18.65
CA PHE A 667 6.20 -1.41 -17.64
C PHE A 667 7.18 -2.43 -17.08
N ASP A 668 6.84 -3.02 -15.92
CA ASP A 668 7.50 -4.21 -15.39
C ASP A 668 6.69 -5.47 -15.68
N PRO A 669 7.18 -6.41 -16.53
CA PRO A 669 6.46 -7.64 -16.86
C PRO A 669 6.13 -8.52 -15.65
N CYS A 670 6.93 -8.44 -14.57
CA CYS A 670 6.72 -9.27 -13.37
C CYS A 670 5.44 -8.92 -12.60
N ALA A 671 4.90 -7.72 -12.87
CA ALA A 671 3.61 -7.28 -12.37
C ALA A 671 2.46 -8.17 -12.87
N HIS A 672 2.56 -8.69 -14.09
CA HIS A 672 1.49 -9.43 -14.77
C HIS A 672 1.76 -10.92 -14.90
N THR A 673 3.04 -11.27 -15.09
CA THR A 673 3.50 -12.63 -15.41
C THR A 673 4.62 -13.04 -14.46
N LEU A 674 4.79 -14.34 -14.24
CA LEU A 674 5.87 -14.88 -13.42
C LEU A 674 7.23 -14.63 -14.08
N GLY A 675 8.16 -14.00 -13.36
CA GLY A 675 9.55 -13.86 -13.79
C GLY A 675 10.30 -12.76 -13.02
N PRO A 676 11.55 -12.46 -13.42
CA PRO A 676 12.35 -11.39 -12.82
C PRO A 676 11.74 -10.01 -13.09
N SER A 677 11.85 -9.15 -12.09
CA SER A 677 11.50 -7.73 -12.19
C SER A 677 12.47 -7.00 -13.11
N THR A 678 11.93 -6.22 -14.04
CA THR A 678 12.68 -5.50 -15.08
C THR A 678 11.85 -4.35 -15.58
N LEU A 679 12.40 -3.13 -15.73
CA LEU A 679 11.72 -2.08 -16.46
C LEU A 679 11.94 -2.27 -17.96
N LEU A 680 10.87 -2.41 -18.73
CA LEU A 680 10.92 -2.36 -20.19
C LEU A 680 10.38 -1.02 -20.69
N LEU A 681 11.07 -0.41 -21.66
CA LEU A 681 10.65 0.79 -22.36
C LEU A 681 10.44 0.48 -23.85
N ARG A 682 9.34 0.90 -24.45
CA ARG A 682 9.07 0.62 -25.87
C ARG A 682 10.08 1.35 -26.75
N GLU A 683 10.64 0.68 -27.75
CA GLU A 683 11.77 1.20 -28.52
C GLU A 683 11.44 2.51 -29.26
N ASP A 684 10.28 2.57 -29.92
CA ASP A 684 9.79 3.76 -30.62
C ASP A 684 9.66 4.96 -29.68
N PHE A 685 9.08 4.75 -28.49
CA PHE A 685 8.97 5.76 -27.45
C PHE A 685 10.36 6.27 -27.02
N VAL A 686 11.32 5.39 -26.77
CA VAL A 686 12.69 5.79 -26.37
C VAL A 686 13.37 6.62 -27.45
N ARG A 687 13.21 6.23 -28.73
CA ARG A 687 13.79 6.96 -29.86
C ARG A 687 13.16 8.34 -30.03
N ASP A 688 11.84 8.45 -29.86
CA ASP A 688 11.14 9.74 -29.88
C ASP A 688 11.56 10.61 -28.70
N PHE A 689 11.59 10.04 -27.50
CA PHE A 689 12.07 10.72 -26.29
C PHE A 689 13.47 11.30 -26.46
N SER A 690 14.41 10.50 -26.98
CA SER A 690 15.80 10.95 -27.21
C SER A 690 15.88 12.12 -28.19
N ARG A 691 15.10 12.07 -29.28
CA ARG A 691 15.03 13.14 -30.28
C ARG A 691 14.46 14.44 -29.72
N LEU A 692 13.46 14.35 -28.84
CA LEU A 692 12.75 15.50 -28.29
C LEU A 692 13.45 16.16 -27.08
N THR A 693 14.21 15.40 -26.30
CA THR A 693 14.74 15.85 -24.99
C THR A 693 16.25 16.07 -24.95
N ASN A 694 16.97 15.80 -26.06
CA ASN A 694 18.44 15.78 -26.12
C ASN A 694 19.08 14.82 -25.10
N LYS A 695 18.33 13.79 -24.66
CA LYS A 695 18.82 12.74 -23.76
C LYS A 695 19.16 11.47 -24.53
N SER A 696 20.04 10.65 -23.98
CA SER A 696 20.33 9.30 -24.47
C SER A 696 20.35 8.30 -23.33
N ILE A 697 20.09 7.04 -23.65
CA ILE A 697 20.19 5.91 -22.73
C ILE A 697 21.61 5.34 -22.79
N VAL A 698 22.22 5.20 -21.61
CA VAL A 698 23.49 4.51 -21.41
C VAL A 698 23.27 3.38 -20.41
N TRP A 699 23.63 2.17 -20.80
CA TRP A 699 23.65 1.00 -19.93
C TRP A 699 25.01 0.83 -19.30
N VAL A 700 25.02 0.56 -18.01
CA VAL A 700 26.16 -0.01 -17.30
C VAL A 700 25.86 -1.48 -17.06
N VAL A 701 26.79 -2.34 -17.47
CA VAL A 701 26.64 -3.80 -17.42
C VAL A 701 27.72 -4.38 -16.53
N VAL A 702 27.31 -5.24 -15.61
CA VAL A 702 28.20 -6.07 -14.81
C VAL A 702 27.77 -7.52 -14.93
N CYS A 703 28.67 -8.38 -15.37
CA CYS A 703 28.52 -9.82 -15.36
C CYS A 703 29.51 -10.44 -14.37
N VAL A 704 29.02 -11.37 -13.55
CA VAL A 704 29.85 -12.17 -12.63
C VAL A 704 29.63 -13.64 -12.95
N LYS A 705 30.72 -14.30 -13.33
CA LYS A 705 30.79 -15.74 -13.49
C LYS A 705 31.62 -16.31 -12.36
N SER A 706 31.00 -17.18 -11.55
CA SER A 706 31.58 -17.66 -10.31
C SER A 706 31.18 -19.09 -10.02
N VAL A 707 31.89 -19.75 -9.10
CA VAL A 707 31.51 -21.06 -8.60
C VAL A 707 31.16 -20.94 -7.14
N LYS A 708 30.01 -21.49 -6.76
CA LYS A 708 29.59 -21.59 -5.36
C LYS A 708 30.07 -22.92 -4.83
N ARG A 709 30.74 -22.88 -3.68
CA ARG A 709 31.22 -24.05 -2.93
C ARG A 709 30.58 -24.09 -1.54
N VAL A 710 30.61 -25.28 -0.94
CA VAL A 710 30.16 -25.54 0.44
C VAL A 710 31.07 -24.85 1.45
N ASP A 711 32.39 -24.93 1.23
CA ASP A 711 33.40 -24.30 2.10
C ASP A 711 34.17 -23.18 1.37
N PRO A 712 34.30 -21.97 1.96
CA PRO A 712 35.09 -20.90 1.39
C PRO A 712 36.60 -21.17 1.54
N VAL A 713 37.24 -21.62 0.47
CA VAL A 713 38.70 -21.80 0.41
C VAL A 713 39.35 -20.55 -0.21
N PRO A 714 40.47 -20.02 0.35
CA PRO A 714 41.22 -18.91 -0.25
C PRO A 714 41.73 -19.24 -1.66
N GLY A 715 41.78 -18.22 -2.54
CA GLY A 715 42.38 -18.36 -3.88
C GLY A 715 41.40 -18.73 -5.00
N TYR A 716 40.09 -18.67 -4.74
CA TYR A 716 39.10 -18.94 -5.78
C TYR A 716 39.00 -17.79 -6.79
N LYS A 717 38.97 -18.13 -8.09
CA LYS A 717 38.84 -17.17 -9.19
C LYS A 717 37.37 -16.91 -9.51
N LEU A 718 37.00 -15.66 -9.71
CA LEU A 718 35.76 -15.29 -10.38
C LEU A 718 36.11 -14.45 -11.61
N LEU A 719 35.30 -14.58 -12.65
CA LEU A 719 35.39 -13.70 -13.80
C LEU A 719 34.36 -12.60 -13.66
N ARG A 720 34.85 -11.37 -13.58
CA ARG A 720 34.03 -10.16 -13.61
C ARG A 720 34.18 -9.53 -14.97
N ILE A 721 33.07 -9.29 -15.63
CA ILE A 721 33.00 -8.56 -16.88
C ILE A 721 32.22 -7.29 -16.62
N SER A 722 32.74 -6.15 -17.02
CA SER A 722 32.00 -4.89 -16.90
C SER A 722 32.25 -3.99 -18.09
N GLY A 723 31.30 -3.12 -18.36
CA GLY A 723 31.43 -2.10 -19.39
C GLY A 723 30.14 -1.32 -19.53
N ALA A 724 30.06 -0.56 -20.62
CA ALA A 724 28.89 0.25 -20.91
C ALA A 724 28.52 0.19 -22.38
N TYR A 725 27.25 0.47 -22.65
CA TYR A 725 26.70 0.63 -23.99
C TYR A 725 25.85 1.89 -24.00
N TRP A 726 25.76 2.57 -25.13
CA TRP A 726 24.79 3.64 -25.33
C TRP A 726 23.88 3.32 -26.51
N LEU A 727 22.65 3.83 -26.49
CA LEU A 727 21.67 3.61 -27.55
C LEU A 727 21.90 4.60 -28.69
N SER A 728 22.49 4.12 -29.79
CA SER A 728 22.64 4.88 -31.04
C SER A 728 21.42 4.70 -31.96
N GLU A 729 21.45 5.37 -33.12
CA GLU A 729 20.43 5.18 -34.17
C GLU A 729 20.42 3.74 -34.72
N GLU A 730 21.58 3.09 -34.82
CA GLU A 730 21.74 1.72 -35.32
C GLU A 730 21.53 0.65 -34.24
N GLY A 731 21.47 1.04 -32.96
CA GLY A 731 21.31 0.14 -31.82
C GLY A 731 22.38 0.34 -30.73
N PRO A 732 22.53 -0.62 -29.80
CA PRO A 732 23.49 -0.49 -28.69
C PRO A 732 24.95 -0.56 -29.16
N ILE A 733 25.72 0.49 -28.89
CA ILE A 733 27.16 0.59 -29.20
C ILE A 733 27.95 0.67 -27.89
N GLY A 734 28.99 -0.15 -27.76
CA GLY A 734 29.80 -0.22 -26.56
C GLY A 734 30.64 -1.50 -26.50
N SER A 735 31.25 -1.73 -25.34
CA SER A 735 32.14 -2.87 -25.10
C SER A 735 32.08 -3.37 -23.66
N LEU A 736 32.43 -4.63 -23.48
CA LEU A 736 32.62 -5.27 -22.19
C LEU A 736 34.08 -5.67 -22.00
N HIS A 737 34.58 -5.55 -20.77
CA HIS A 737 35.98 -5.83 -20.43
C HIS A 737 36.05 -6.92 -19.36
N PRO A 738 36.57 -8.13 -19.69
CA PRO A 738 36.76 -9.20 -18.72
C PRO A 738 37.95 -8.93 -17.80
N ARG A 739 37.79 -9.27 -16.52
CA ARG A 739 38.83 -9.24 -15.50
C ARG A 739 38.65 -10.42 -14.55
N THR A 740 39.64 -11.30 -14.50
CA THR A 740 39.69 -12.37 -13.49
C THR A 740 40.12 -11.80 -12.15
N ILE A 741 39.36 -12.09 -11.11
CA ILE A 741 39.61 -11.65 -9.74
C ILE A 741 39.83 -12.89 -8.88
N GLU A 742 40.97 -12.95 -8.21
CA GLU A 742 41.20 -13.93 -7.14
C GLU A 742 40.64 -13.38 -5.84
N ARG A 743 39.70 -14.13 -5.24
CA ARG A 743 39.12 -13.78 -3.95
C ARG A 743 40.16 -14.05 -2.87
N GLN A 744 40.91 -13.02 -2.48
CA GLN A 744 41.70 -13.05 -1.25
C GLN A 744 40.74 -13.07 -0.05
N LYS A 745 41.21 -13.61 1.08
CA LYS A 745 40.45 -13.81 2.33
C LYS A 745 39.76 -12.50 2.77
N LEU A 746 38.55 -12.23 2.28
CA LEU A 746 37.66 -11.22 2.84
C LEU A 746 37.23 -11.79 4.19
N ALA A 747 37.86 -11.31 5.26
CA ALA A 747 37.43 -11.59 6.61
C ALA A 747 35.96 -11.16 6.74
N TRP A 748 35.08 -12.13 6.96
CA TRP A 748 33.74 -11.88 7.47
C TRP A 748 33.86 -11.43 8.93
N GLU A 749 34.26 -10.17 9.12
CA GLU A 749 33.96 -9.38 10.31
C GLU A 749 33.30 -8.09 9.82
N ARG A 750 31.98 -8.14 9.62
CA ARG A 750 31.05 -7.03 9.78
C ARG A 750 29.63 -7.54 9.79
#